data_AF-A0A8M1RFY5-F1
#
_entry.id   AF-A0A8M1RFY5-F1
#
_cell.length_a   1.000
_cell.length_b   1.000
_cell.length_c   1.000
_cell.angle_alpha   90.00
_cell.angle_beta   90.00
_cell.angle_gamma   90.00
#
_symmetry.space_group_name_H-M   'P 1'
#
loop_
_entity.id
_entity.type
_entity.pdbx_description
1 polymer ?
#
loop_
_entity_poly.entity_id
_entity_poly.type
_entity_poly.pdbx_seq_one_letter_code
_entity_poly.pdbx_strand_id
1 'polypeptide(L)'
;MSDLRIVLLGNSLSETSSVGNFILGRAVFDTEAPSFYLEQYCERVRGKQMMIINTPYLLNPDLSLRQIAQGVREFVFLSAPGPHVIVLVLNHDECSREEAVCVELVLNSLSDRVFEHTMVLTTQEPKRVELNEVNDVVKEIIQKCFNRHYRWGKNSTSADLIATFQEIVQRNDGHRLFCYKYLHSTAEATEQASQSEKGFKKLIEIYQSDNTDHRKTSTQSSSKTMERDFYSRETLNVAHKIKNYWNSKISGGSNETLLIYKLYLKEKWQNIDGSFKRYTFGENITKESKTIMMIGATGAGKTTLINSMINYILGVKWEDDFRFVLIDEGQQTSPAESQTSEITAYKINHMDGFRVPYSLTIVDTPGLGNTRGIKQDQKITAQIREFFSARGGIDCIDAVCFVVQASLARLTHTQKYVFDSILSIFGKDIAENIMVMVTFADGKKPPVLEPIKVSEVPCSTDESGEPLHFKFNNSAVFAHNNKSAEDEDSDCENFDQMFWKLGFSSMHKFFTSLSKIKTQSLTLTREVLKERKQLEVLVVGLQPQINAALTKLDEIKKTRAALKQHMLEMEANKDFEYEVEVTVPKQIENPTGYFLTNCQTCHFTCHDTCTTANDRDKHKCSAMKDGKCRVCPGKCVWNVHFNQKYKWTYVKERKKETYQDLKKRFEEANGEVMTKEKIFAELEYELEVVQKIVTGLIGDSKKSLERLQEIALKPNPLSTPDYIDLMIESEKQEAKPGFTDRIQSLMEVRKNAETISKIPTGGAIADNLKIYKFDSINSKTLFSQTMKYVQDKIQRHSFKEKVSNAF
;
A
#
# COMPACT_ATOMS: atom_id res chain seq x y z
N MET A 1 -27.42 -1.15 -1.88
CA MET A 1 -27.14 0.14 -2.56
C MET A 1 -25.81 -0.04 -3.28
N SER A 2 -25.77 0.14 -4.61
CA SER A 2 -24.65 -0.25 -5.46
C SER A 2 -23.49 0.76 -5.46
N ASP A 3 -22.27 0.24 -5.50
CA ASP A 3 -21.04 1.02 -5.70
C ASP A 3 -21.04 1.70 -7.08
N LEU A 4 -20.70 2.99 -7.15
CA LEU A 4 -20.55 3.74 -8.40
C LEU A 4 -19.11 3.59 -8.93
N ARG A 5 -18.94 3.40 -10.24
CA ARG A 5 -17.63 3.22 -10.88
C ARG A 5 -17.49 4.21 -12.02
N ILE A 6 -16.57 5.14 -11.88
CA ILE A 6 -16.39 6.26 -12.79
C ILE A 6 -15.00 6.16 -13.40
N VAL A 7 -14.90 6.31 -14.71
CA VAL A 7 -13.63 6.43 -15.43
C VAL A 7 -13.53 7.86 -15.94
N LEU A 8 -12.45 8.55 -15.58
CA LEU A 8 -12.13 9.89 -16.10
C LEU A 8 -11.14 9.73 -17.25
N LEU A 9 -11.54 10.15 -18.45
CA LEU A 9 -10.70 10.15 -19.64
C LEU A 9 -10.34 11.61 -19.96
N GLY A 10 -9.06 11.95 -19.94
CA GLY A 10 -8.59 13.30 -20.25
C GLY A 10 -7.27 13.34 -21.00
N ASN A 11 -6.84 14.56 -21.35
CA ASN A 11 -5.55 14.85 -21.98
C ASN A 11 -4.58 15.63 -21.05
N SER A 12 -5.07 16.16 -19.93
CA SER A 12 -4.27 16.93 -18.97
C SER A 12 -4.30 16.31 -17.59
N LEU A 13 -3.13 16.10 -16.99
CA LEU A 13 -3.01 15.64 -15.61
C LEU A 13 -3.67 16.60 -14.63
N SER A 14 -3.35 17.89 -14.72
CA SER A 14 -3.87 18.89 -13.80
C SER A 14 -5.39 18.90 -13.83
N GLU A 15 -5.99 18.99 -15.02
CA GLU A 15 -7.44 19.08 -15.16
C GLU A 15 -8.15 17.79 -14.77
N THR A 16 -7.70 16.63 -15.26
CA THR A 16 -8.36 15.34 -15.02
C THR A 16 -8.26 14.95 -13.55
N SER A 17 -7.08 15.11 -12.93
CA SER A 17 -6.87 14.87 -11.50
C SER A 17 -7.69 15.84 -10.65
N SER A 18 -7.76 17.12 -11.02
CA SER A 18 -8.57 18.09 -10.28
C SER A 18 -10.06 17.78 -10.36
N VAL A 19 -10.57 17.29 -11.49
CA VAL A 19 -11.95 16.79 -11.61
C VAL A 19 -12.16 15.59 -10.68
N GLY A 20 -11.23 14.64 -10.64
CA GLY A 20 -11.30 13.52 -9.69
C GLY A 20 -11.34 13.98 -8.23
N ASN A 21 -10.51 14.94 -7.86
CA ASN A 21 -10.47 15.54 -6.53
C ASN A 21 -11.76 16.32 -6.21
N PHE A 22 -12.33 17.02 -7.19
CA PHE A 22 -13.61 17.70 -7.07
C PHE A 22 -14.76 16.72 -6.80
N ILE A 23 -14.80 15.61 -7.54
CA ILE A 23 -15.80 14.56 -7.35
C ILE A 23 -15.68 13.94 -5.95
N LEU A 24 -14.46 13.70 -5.46
CA LEU A 24 -14.20 13.14 -4.13
C LEU A 24 -14.36 14.15 -2.98
N GLY A 25 -14.28 15.45 -3.26
CA GLY A 25 -14.33 16.52 -2.27
C GLY A 25 -13.05 16.67 -1.45
N ARG A 26 -11.93 16.05 -1.87
CA ARG A 26 -10.61 16.15 -1.23
C ARG A 26 -9.49 15.89 -2.22
N ALA A 27 -8.28 16.35 -1.89
CA ALA A 27 -7.09 16.15 -2.73
C ALA A 27 -6.55 14.72 -2.59
N VAL A 28 -6.84 13.87 -3.57
CA VAL A 28 -6.43 12.46 -3.63
C VAL A 28 -5.42 12.22 -4.75
N PHE A 29 -5.75 12.68 -5.95
CA PHE A 29 -4.91 12.60 -7.13
C PHE A 29 -3.95 13.79 -7.16
N ASP A 30 -2.67 13.52 -7.44
CA ASP A 30 -1.68 14.56 -7.63
C ASP A 30 -1.99 15.33 -8.94
N THR A 31 -1.88 16.65 -8.89
CA THR A 31 -2.18 17.55 -10.01
C THR A 31 -0.92 18.15 -10.62
N GLU A 32 0.25 17.97 -10.00
CA GLU A 32 1.51 18.62 -10.37
C GLU A 32 2.60 17.60 -10.72
N ALA A 33 2.72 16.51 -9.96
CA ALA A 33 3.77 15.53 -10.19
C ALA A 33 3.48 14.74 -11.48
N PRO A 34 4.43 14.62 -12.43
CA PRO A 34 4.19 13.90 -13.68
C PRO A 34 3.87 12.43 -13.40
N SER A 35 2.58 12.10 -13.42
CA SER A 35 2.03 10.75 -13.31
C SER A 35 1.48 10.36 -14.68
N PHE A 36 2.27 9.61 -15.47
CA PHE A 36 1.82 9.06 -16.75
C PHE A 36 0.92 7.82 -16.57
N TYR A 37 0.75 7.38 -15.33
CA TYR A 37 0.06 6.15 -15.00
C TYR A 37 -1.37 6.45 -14.61
N LEU A 38 -2.24 5.50 -14.92
CA LEU A 38 -3.63 5.55 -14.50
C LEU A 38 -3.74 5.20 -13.01
N GLU A 39 -4.55 5.98 -12.30
CA GLU A 39 -4.72 5.87 -10.84
C GLU A 39 -6.14 5.41 -10.50
N GLN A 40 -6.29 4.51 -9.53
CA GLN A 40 -7.58 4.05 -9.02
C GLN A 40 -7.74 4.47 -7.57
N TYR A 41 -8.92 4.96 -7.24
CA TYR A 41 -9.26 5.33 -5.89
C TYR A 41 -10.69 4.95 -5.56
N CYS A 42 -10.94 4.47 -4.34
CA CYS A 42 -12.26 4.04 -3.91
C CYS A 42 -12.58 4.55 -2.51
N GLU A 43 -13.68 5.28 -2.38
CA GLU A 43 -14.12 5.91 -1.14
C GLU A 43 -15.64 6.06 -1.08
N ARG A 44 -16.19 6.15 0.13
CA ARG A 44 -17.58 6.50 0.35
C ARG A 44 -17.82 8.01 0.27
N VAL A 45 -18.50 8.47 -0.77
CA VAL A 45 -18.89 9.88 -0.97
C VAL A 45 -20.40 9.99 -0.86
N ARG A 46 -20.89 10.88 0.02
CA ARG A 46 -22.33 11.11 0.26
C ARG A 46 -23.12 9.82 0.52
N GLY A 47 -22.52 8.91 1.30
CA GLY A 47 -23.14 7.65 1.70
C GLY A 47 -23.05 6.51 0.67
N LYS A 48 -22.52 6.73 -0.54
CA LYS A 48 -22.31 5.70 -1.58
C LYS A 48 -20.84 5.39 -1.78
N GLN A 49 -20.48 4.12 -1.94
CA GLN A 49 -19.12 3.73 -2.33
C GLN A 49 -18.89 4.16 -3.78
N MET A 50 -17.82 4.89 -4.04
CA MET A 50 -17.49 5.43 -5.35
C MET A 50 -16.04 5.12 -5.67
N MET A 51 -15.85 4.47 -6.80
CA MET A 51 -14.55 4.16 -7.38
C MET A 51 -14.32 5.09 -8.56
N ILE A 52 -13.22 5.84 -8.52
CA ILE A 52 -12.76 6.70 -9.62
C ILE A 52 -11.49 6.12 -10.18
N ILE A 53 -11.45 5.98 -11.50
CA ILE A 53 -10.27 5.62 -12.26
C ILE A 53 -9.85 6.84 -13.06
N ASN A 54 -8.76 7.47 -12.65
CA ASN A 54 -8.21 8.66 -13.26
C ASN A 54 -7.25 8.29 -14.39
N THR A 55 -7.58 8.67 -15.63
CA THR A 55 -6.76 8.40 -16.82
C THR A 55 -6.36 9.75 -17.46
N PRO A 56 -5.35 10.44 -16.90
CA PRO A 56 -5.10 11.85 -17.21
C PRO A 56 -4.66 12.13 -18.65
N TYR A 57 -4.06 11.14 -19.32
CA TYR A 57 -3.45 11.31 -20.65
C TYR A 57 -4.02 10.38 -21.71
N LEU A 58 -5.05 9.58 -21.41
CA LEU A 58 -5.50 8.54 -22.35
C LEU A 58 -6.13 9.11 -23.62
N LEU A 59 -6.55 10.38 -23.60
CA LEU A 59 -7.04 11.12 -24.77
C LEU A 59 -5.95 11.94 -25.47
N ASN A 60 -4.68 11.78 -25.08
CA ASN A 60 -3.58 12.49 -25.72
C ASN A 60 -3.35 11.96 -27.15
N PRO A 61 -3.50 12.79 -28.20
CA PRO A 61 -3.35 12.38 -29.59
C PRO A 61 -1.91 11.94 -29.95
N ASP A 62 -0.90 12.30 -29.14
CA ASP A 62 0.50 11.89 -29.34
C ASP A 62 0.77 10.45 -28.87
N LEU A 63 -0.19 9.80 -28.19
CA LEU A 63 -0.03 8.40 -27.78
C LEU A 63 -0.07 7.46 -28.98
N SER A 64 0.87 6.52 -29.01
CA SER A 64 0.81 5.42 -29.97
C SER A 64 -0.41 4.53 -29.71
N LEU A 65 -0.90 3.86 -30.77
CA LEU A 65 -2.00 2.89 -30.66
C LEU A 65 -1.73 1.81 -29.61
N ARG A 66 -0.47 1.38 -29.45
CA ARG A 66 -0.08 0.42 -28.41
C ARG A 66 -0.29 0.98 -27.00
N GLN A 67 0.08 2.24 -26.77
CA GLN A 67 -0.14 2.90 -25.48
C GLN A 67 -1.63 3.09 -25.19
N ILE A 68 -2.41 3.50 -26.19
CA ILE A 68 -3.87 3.62 -26.04
C ILE A 68 -4.50 2.27 -25.71
N ALA A 69 -4.19 1.23 -26.49
CA ALA A 69 -4.71 -0.13 -26.27
C ALA A 69 -4.32 -0.67 -24.89
N GLN A 70 -3.10 -0.37 -24.43
CA GLN A 70 -2.65 -0.73 -23.08
C GLN A 70 -3.42 0.04 -22.00
N GLY A 71 -3.58 1.36 -22.13
CA GLY A 71 -4.35 2.17 -21.20
C GLY A 71 -5.82 1.75 -21.11
N VAL A 72 -6.45 1.45 -22.26
CA VAL A 72 -7.80 0.89 -22.35
C VAL A 72 -7.90 -0.43 -21.60
N ARG A 73 -6.98 -1.36 -21.88
CA ARG A 73 -6.92 -2.66 -21.20
C ARG A 73 -6.84 -2.50 -19.69
N GLU A 74 -6.03 -1.55 -19.23
CA GLU A 74 -5.79 -1.33 -17.82
C GLU A 74 -6.98 -0.72 -17.08
N PHE A 75 -7.61 0.33 -17.62
CA PHE A 75 -8.78 0.93 -16.95
C PHE A 75 -9.98 0.00 -16.96
N VAL A 76 -10.15 -0.78 -18.03
CA VAL A 76 -11.20 -1.80 -18.12
C VAL A 76 -10.99 -2.87 -17.05
N PHE A 77 -9.73 -3.29 -16.84
CA PHE A 77 -9.39 -4.22 -15.77
C PHE A 77 -9.71 -3.64 -14.37
N LEU A 78 -9.36 -2.39 -14.13
CA LEU A 78 -9.58 -1.72 -12.84
C LEU A 78 -11.06 -1.41 -12.58
N SER A 79 -11.83 -1.14 -13.64
CA SER A 79 -13.28 -0.88 -13.56
C SER A 79 -14.14 -2.14 -13.49
N ALA A 80 -13.55 -3.33 -13.60
CA ALA A 80 -14.26 -4.61 -13.63
C ALA A 80 -15.33 -4.77 -12.50
N PRO A 81 -16.59 -5.10 -12.81
CA PRO A 81 -17.06 -5.69 -14.08
C PRO A 81 -17.33 -4.71 -15.22
N GLY A 82 -17.18 -3.41 -14.98
CA GLY A 82 -17.32 -2.36 -15.99
C GLY A 82 -17.64 -1.02 -15.32
N PRO A 83 -17.35 0.11 -15.98
CA PRO A 83 -17.71 1.42 -15.46
C PRO A 83 -19.23 1.63 -15.51
N HIS A 84 -19.76 2.36 -14.55
CA HIS A 84 -21.12 2.86 -14.60
C HIS A 84 -21.21 4.12 -15.46
N VAL A 85 -20.20 4.99 -15.32
CA VAL A 85 -20.11 6.28 -16.00
C VAL A 85 -18.69 6.47 -16.53
N ILE A 86 -18.58 6.98 -17.75
CA ILE A 86 -17.34 7.50 -18.33
C ILE A 86 -17.48 9.01 -18.45
N VAL A 87 -16.50 9.75 -17.93
CA VAL A 87 -16.46 11.21 -17.99
C VAL A 87 -15.30 11.61 -18.91
N LEU A 88 -15.63 12.24 -20.02
CA LEU A 88 -14.65 12.89 -20.90
C LEU A 88 -14.31 14.26 -20.32
N VAL A 89 -13.11 14.44 -19.81
CA VAL A 89 -12.60 15.71 -19.30
C VAL A 89 -11.90 16.43 -20.46
N LEU A 90 -12.56 17.47 -20.98
CA LEU A 90 -12.11 18.22 -22.15
C LEU A 90 -11.97 19.71 -21.79
N ASN A 91 -11.00 20.40 -22.41
CA ASN A 91 -10.97 21.85 -22.34
C ASN A 91 -12.08 22.43 -23.24
N HIS A 92 -12.78 23.46 -22.78
CA HIS A 92 -13.93 24.05 -23.46
C HIS A 92 -13.61 24.69 -24.82
N ASP A 93 -12.40 25.23 -25.00
CA ASP A 93 -11.98 26.02 -26.16
C ASP A 93 -10.86 25.37 -26.98
N GLU A 94 -9.98 24.59 -26.35
CA GLU A 94 -8.77 24.04 -26.98
C GLU A 94 -8.93 22.62 -27.57
N CYS A 95 -10.14 22.05 -27.58
CA CYS A 95 -10.31 20.68 -28.08
C CYS A 95 -10.09 20.55 -29.59
N SER A 96 -9.08 19.77 -30.00
CA SER A 96 -8.69 19.62 -31.40
C SER A 96 -9.45 18.52 -32.13
N ARG A 97 -9.39 18.49 -33.47
CA ARG A 97 -9.97 17.38 -34.24
C ARG A 97 -9.22 16.07 -34.00
N GLU A 98 -7.92 16.12 -33.76
CA GLU A 98 -7.10 14.95 -33.41
C GLU A 98 -7.52 14.36 -32.07
N GLU A 99 -7.81 15.21 -31.07
CA GLU A 99 -8.36 14.77 -29.79
C GLU A 99 -9.74 14.12 -29.95
N ALA A 100 -10.63 14.67 -30.78
CA ALA A 100 -11.93 14.06 -31.06
C ALA A 100 -11.81 12.67 -31.70
N VAL A 101 -10.86 12.49 -32.63
CA VAL A 101 -10.54 11.18 -33.21
C VAL A 101 -10.03 10.22 -32.11
N CYS A 102 -9.19 10.72 -31.20
CA CYS A 102 -8.69 9.92 -30.08
C CYS A 102 -9.82 9.49 -29.12
N VAL A 103 -10.74 10.41 -28.78
CA VAL A 103 -11.96 10.11 -28.00
C VAL A 103 -12.75 8.99 -28.63
N GLU A 104 -13.02 9.07 -29.93
CA GLU A 104 -13.75 8.02 -30.64
C GLU A 104 -13.01 6.69 -30.66
N LEU A 105 -11.69 6.72 -30.90
CA LEU A 105 -10.87 5.53 -30.91
C LEU A 105 -10.91 4.81 -29.56
N VAL A 106 -10.79 5.56 -28.46
CA VAL A 106 -10.86 5.02 -27.10
C VAL A 106 -12.26 4.47 -26.81
N LEU A 107 -13.32 5.25 -27.03
CA LEU A 107 -14.68 4.83 -26.68
C LEU A 107 -15.16 3.64 -27.53
N ASN A 108 -14.96 3.69 -28.85
CA ASN A 108 -15.40 2.63 -29.75
C ASN A 108 -14.65 1.30 -29.55
N SER A 109 -13.49 1.33 -28.89
CA SER A 109 -12.76 0.12 -28.48
C SER A 109 -13.41 -0.64 -27.31
N LEU A 110 -14.36 -0.02 -26.59
CA LEU A 110 -15.03 -0.62 -25.43
C LEU A 110 -16.27 -1.42 -25.83
N SER A 111 -17.23 -0.76 -26.48
CA SER A 111 -18.52 -1.35 -26.89
C SER A 111 -19.24 -0.44 -27.89
N ASP A 112 -20.29 -0.94 -28.54
CA ASP A 112 -21.16 -0.11 -29.39
C ASP A 112 -22.10 0.81 -28.57
N ARG A 113 -22.37 0.48 -27.30
CA ARG A 113 -23.24 1.26 -26.39
C ARG A 113 -22.47 2.19 -25.46
N VAL A 114 -21.18 2.40 -25.71
CA VAL A 114 -20.30 3.18 -24.83
C VAL A 114 -20.85 4.58 -24.56
N PHE A 115 -21.38 5.23 -25.59
CA PHE A 115 -21.91 6.59 -25.48
C PHE A 115 -23.11 6.69 -24.54
N GLU A 116 -23.87 5.61 -24.29
CA GLU A 116 -24.99 5.57 -23.33
C GLU A 116 -24.52 5.72 -21.88
N HIS A 117 -23.27 5.37 -21.60
CA HIS A 117 -22.61 5.49 -20.30
C HIS A 117 -21.66 6.70 -20.21
N THR A 118 -21.51 7.48 -21.28
CA THR A 118 -20.56 8.59 -21.34
C THR A 118 -21.24 9.94 -21.14
N MET A 119 -20.54 10.86 -20.49
CA MET A 119 -20.84 12.29 -20.44
C MET A 119 -19.58 13.13 -20.67
N VAL A 120 -19.78 14.39 -21.10
CA VAL A 120 -18.70 15.37 -21.30
C VAL A 120 -18.65 16.31 -20.10
N LEU A 121 -17.46 16.53 -19.55
CA LEU A 121 -17.18 17.56 -18.56
C LEU A 121 -16.17 18.54 -19.13
N THR A 122 -16.55 19.81 -19.21
CA THR A 122 -15.64 20.87 -19.68
C THR A 122 -15.05 21.65 -18.53
N THR A 123 -13.73 21.79 -18.50
CA THR A 123 -12.99 22.64 -17.56
C THR A 123 -12.98 24.10 -18.03
N GLN A 124 -12.99 25.05 -17.10
CA GLN A 124 -12.78 26.47 -17.40
C GLN A 124 -11.53 26.97 -16.69
N GLU A 125 -10.63 27.62 -17.43
CA GLU A 125 -9.54 28.37 -16.81
C GLU A 125 -10.11 29.60 -16.07
N PRO A 126 -9.64 29.90 -14.84
CA PRO A 126 -10.16 31.00 -14.04
C PRO A 126 -9.89 32.40 -14.61
N LYS A 127 -9.15 32.52 -15.72
CA LYS A 127 -8.68 33.79 -16.30
C LYS A 127 -9.39 34.22 -17.59
N ARG A 128 -10.18 33.36 -18.24
CA ARG A 128 -10.84 33.71 -19.52
C ARG A 128 -12.28 34.21 -19.27
N VAL A 129 -12.63 35.31 -19.94
CA VAL A 129 -13.97 35.94 -19.93
C VAL A 129 -15.02 34.90 -20.30
N GLU A 130 -16.22 34.98 -19.71
CA GLU A 130 -17.38 34.08 -19.91
C GLU A 130 -17.79 33.97 -21.40
N LEU A 131 -17.03 33.23 -22.20
CA LEU A 131 -17.45 32.75 -23.50
C LEU A 131 -18.37 31.54 -23.24
N ASN A 132 -19.66 31.73 -23.47
CA ASN A 132 -20.69 30.71 -23.20
C ASN A 132 -20.64 29.52 -24.16
N GLU A 133 -19.91 29.63 -25.27
CA GLU A 133 -19.88 28.63 -26.32
C GLU A 133 -18.64 27.73 -26.18
N VAL A 134 -18.89 26.42 -26.13
CA VAL A 134 -17.87 25.40 -26.34
C VAL A 134 -17.51 25.36 -27.84
N ASN A 135 -16.29 24.96 -28.18
CA ASN A 135 -15.88 24.76 -29.58
C ASN A 135 -16.82 23.76 -30.29
N ASP A 136 -17.06 23.93 -31.59
CA ASP A 136 -17.92 23.07 -32.42
C ASP A 136 -17.52 21.59 -32.34
N VAL A 137 -16.22 21.27 -32.22
CA VAL A 137 -15.73 19.90 -32.00
C VAL A 137 -16.31 19.31 -30.70
N VAL A 138 -16.32 20.08 -29.62
CA VAL A 138 -16.89 19.66 -28.33
C VAL A 138 -18.41 19.53 -28.44
N LYS A 139 -19.09 20.42 -29.18
CA LYS A 139 -20.54 20.32 -29.42
C LYS A 139 -20.90 18.99 -30.10
N GLU A 140 -20.13 18.56 -31.08
CA GLU A 140 -20.33 17.27 -31.77
C GLU A 140 -20.18 16.08 -30.81
N ILE A 141 -19.15 16.09 -29.95
CA ILE A 141 -18.94 15.04 -28.95
C ILE A 141 -20.09 15.01 -27.93
N ILE A 142 -20.55 16.18 -27.48
CA ILE A 142 -21.70 16.31 -26.56
C ILE A 142 -22.96 15.70 -27.18
N GLN A 143 -23.23 15.96 -28.47
CA GLN A 143 -24.38 15.40 -29.17
C GLN A 143 -24.31 13.86 -29.23
N LYS A 144 -23.14 13.28 -29.50
CA LYS A 144 -22.94 11.82 -29.48
C LYS A 144 -23.14 11.22 -28.09
N CYS A 145 -22.82 11.97 -27.03
CA CYS A 145 -23.06 11.59 -25.63
C CYS A 145 -24.47 11.93 -25.13
N PHE A 146 -25.47 11.96 -26.01
CA PHE A 146 -26.88 12.25 -25.69
C PHE A 146 -27.08 13.60 -24.98
N ASN A 147 -26.32 14.62 -25.37
CA ASN A 147 -26.33 15.96 -24.80
C ASN A 147 -26.04 16.02 -23.29
N ARG A 148 -25.33 15.01 -22.75
CA ARG A 148 -24.90 15.01 -21.35
C ARG A 148 -23.61 15.80 -21.21
N HIS A 149 -23.75 17.03 -20.72
CA HIS A 149 -22.66 17.97 -20.51
C HIS A 149 -22.72 18.58 -19.11
N TYR A 150 -21.57 18.64 -18.44
CA TYR A 150 -21.40 19.37 -17.18
C TYR A 150 -20.27 20.38 -17.34
N ARG A 151 -20.57 21.64 -16.99
CA ARG A 151 -19.56 22.70 -16.99
C ARG A 151 -19.00 22.85 -15.57
N TRP A 152 -17.71 22.60 -15.43
CA TRP A 152 -17.03 22.70 -14.15
C TRP A 152 -16.28 24.05 -14.03
N GLY A 153 -16.63 24.81 -13.00
CA GLY A 153 -16.04 26.12 -12.68
C GLY A 153 -16.11 26.43 -11.17
N LYS A 154 -15.75 27.65 -10.78
CA LYS A 154 -15.58 28.04 -9.36
C LYS A 154 -16.82 27.81 -8.48
N ASN A 155 -18.02 27.94 -9.03
CA ASN A 155 -19.28 27.83 -8.29
C ASN A 155 -19.96 26.46 -8.44
N SER A 156 -19.31 25.51 -9.15
CA SER A 156 -19.85 24.16 -9.34
C SER A 156 -19.84 23.38 -8.04
N THR A 157 -20.89 22.60 -7.78
CA THR A 157 -20.92 21.68 -6.63
C THR A 157 -20.85 20.24 -7.09
N SER A 158 -20.11 19.39 -6.36
CA SER A 158 -20.05 17.96 -6.66
C SER A 158 -21.41 17.26 -6.50
N ALA A 159 -22.38 17.92 -5.84
CA ALA A 159 -23.75 17.42 -5.69
C ALA A 159 -24.41 17.20 -7.04
N ASP A 160 -24.33 18.22 -7.88
CA ASP A 160 -25.04 18.29 -9.16
C ASP A 160 -24.46 17.26 -10.12
N LEU A 161 -23.13 17.17 -10.16
CA LEU A 161 -22.42 16.17 -10.98
C LEU A 161 -22.74 14.73 -10.55
N ILE A 162 -22.79 14.47 -9.24
CA ILE A 162 -23.16 13.14 -8.71
C ILE A 162 -24.62 12.81 -9.02
N ALA A 163 -25.53 13.80 -9.04
CA ALA A 163 -26.91 13.60 -9.47
C ALA A 163 -26.96 13.19 -10.96
N THR A 164 -26.20 13.86 -11.83
CA THR A 164 -26.07 13.48 -13.25
C THR A 164 -25.54 12.06 -13.42
N PHE A 165 -24.57 11.63 -12.62
CA PHE A 165 -24.11 10.23 -12.66
C PHE A 165 -25.23 9.25 -12.32
N GLN A 166 -26.09 9.58 -11.37
CA GLN A 166 -27.21 8.73 -10.97
C GLN A 166 -28.27 8.64 -12.06
N GLU A 167 -28.54 9.75 -12.76
CA GLU A 167 -29.43 9.76 -13.93
C GLU A 167 -28.90 8.86 -15.04
N ILE A 168 -27.59 8.89 -15.32
CA ILE A 168 -26.95 7.98 -16.30
C ILE A 168 -27.13 6.53 -15.87
N VAL A 169 -26.86 6.22 -14.60
CA VAL A 169 -27.01 4.86 -14.07
C VAL A 169 -28.46 4.40 -14.15
N GLN A 170 -29.41 5.25 -13.77
CA GLN A 170 -30.83 4.94 -13.80
C GLN A 170 -31.35 4.74 -15.23
N ARG A 171 -30.90 5.56 -16.19
CA ARG A 171 -31.28 5.44 -17.60
C ARG A 171 -30.76 4.17 -18.26
N ASN A 172 -29.69 3.60 -17.72
CA ASN A 172 -29.15 2.31 -18.13
C ASN A 172 -29.62 1.17 -17.20
N ASP A 173 -30.78 1.33 -16.53
CA ASP A 173 -31.40 0.34 -15.64
C ASP A 173 -30.48 -0.14 -14.48
N GLY A 174 -29.55 0.69 -14.06
CA GLY A 174 -28.54 0.35 -13.05
C GLY A 174 -27.39 -0.51 -13.59
N HIS A 175 -27.39 -0.85 -14.87
CA HIS A 175 -26.36 -1.66 -15.49
C HIS A 175 -25.04 -0.89 -15.64
N ARG A 176 -23.96 -1.67 -15.67
CA ARG A 176 -22.61 -1.21 -15.97
C ARG A 176 -22.35 -1.40 -17.46
N LEU A 177 -21.48 -0.57 -18.01
CA LEU A 177 -21.00 -0.74 -19.37
C LEU A 177 -20.30 -2.10 -19.49
N PHE A 178 -20.87 -2.98 -20.33
CA PHE A 178 -20.21 -4.23 -20.69
C PHE A 178 -19.21 -3.94 -21.81
N CYS A 179 -17.94 -3.78 -21.44
CA CYS A 179 -16.88 -3.66 -22.41
C CYS A 179 -16.62 -5.07 -22.99
N TYR A 180 -16.83 -5.31 -24.29
CA TYR A 180 -16.61 -6.65 -24.89
C TYR A 180 -15.67 -6.61 -26.10
N LYS A 181 -15.58 -5.47 -26.79
CA LYS A 181 -14.69 -5.32 -27.93
C LYS A 181 -13.23 -5.49 -27.54
N TYR A 182 -12.87 -5.14 -26.30
CA TYR A 182 -11.52 -5.38 -25.78
C TYR A 182 -11.22 -6.88 -25.53
N LEU A 183 -12.21 -7.69 -25.14
CA LEU A 183 -12.01 -9.10 -24.75
C LEU A 183 -11.52 -9.96 -25.92
N HIS A 184 -11.99 -9.67 -27.13
CA HIS A 184 -11.62 -10.42 -28.33
C HIS A 184 -10.18 -10.17 -28.80
N SER A 185 -9.53 -9.09 -28.35
CA SER A 185 -8.12 -8.85 -28.65
C SER A 185 -7.16 -9.75 -27.87
N THR A 186 -7.64 -10.58 -26.92
CA THR A 186 -6.76 -11.32 -26.00
C THR A 186 -6.33 -12.70 -26.49
N ALA A 187 -6.98 -13.29 -27.50
CA ALA A 187 -6.64 -14.63 -27.98
C ALA A 187 -5.69 -14.65 -29.19
N GLU A 188 -5.64 -13.59 -30.02
CA GLU A 188 -4.91 -13.61 -31.31
C GLU A 188 -3.84 -12.51 -31.45
N ALA A 189 -3.56 -11.73 -30.41
CA ALA A 189 -2.78 -10.49 -30.51
C ALA A 189 -1.25 -10.63 -30.64
N THR A 190 -0.65 -11.83 -30.66
CA THR A 190 0.79 -11.93 -30.95
C THR A 190 1.12 -11.93 -32.44
N GLU A 191 0.20 -12.33 -33.33
CA GLU A 191 0.45 -12.32 -34.79
C GLU A 191 -0.28 -11.20 -35.54
N GLN A 192 -1.44 -10.74 -35.07
CA GLN A 192 -2.23 -9.72 -35.77
C GLN A 192 -1.88 -8.26 -35.43
N ALA A 193 -0.95 -7.99 -34.50
CA ALA A 193 -0.56 -6.62 -34.15
C ALA A 193 -0.03 -5.82 -35.37
N SER A 194 0.49 -6.50 -36.40
CA SER A 194 0.92 -5.88 -37.66
C SER A 194 -0.25 -5.61 -38.64
N GLN A 195 -1.35 -6.36 -38.53
CA GLN A 195 -2.56 -6.15 -39.34
C GLN A 195 -3.51 -5.13 -38.70
N SER A 196 -3.58 -5.06 -37.37
CA SER A 196 -4.37 -4.05 -36.66
C SER A 196 -3.85 -2.64 -36.95
N GLU A 197 -2.54 -2.39 -36.97
CA GLU A 197 -1.98 -1.09 -37.39
C GLU A 197 -2.47 -0.66 -38.79
N LYS A 198 -2.60 -1.60 -39.74
CA LYS A 198 -3.14 -1.30 -41.08
C LYS A 198 -4.65 -1.05 -41.08
N GLY A 199 -5.42 -1.81 -40.30
CA GLY A 199 -6.86 -1.58 -40.11
C GLY A 199 -7.17 -0.24 -39.43
N PHE A 200 -6.34 0.16 -38.46
CA PHE A 200 -6.48 1.41 -37.71
C PHE A 200 -6.00 2.63 -38.49
N LYS A 201 -4.91 2.53 -39.26
CA LYS A 201 -4.49 3.60 -40.18
C LYS A 201 -5.57 3.86 -41.23
N LYS A 202 -6.24 2.81 -41.70
CA LYS A 202 -7.39 2.91 -42.60
C LYS A 202 -8.59 3.62 -41.95
N LEU A 203 -8.86 3.42 -40.65
CA LEU A 203 -9.87 4.17 -39.92
C LEU A 203 -9.55 5.68 -39.83
N ILE A 204 -8.27 6.04 -39.61
CA ILE A 204 -7.82 7.44 -39.62
C ILE A 204 -7.99 8.05 -41.03
N GLU A 205 -7.62 7.31 -42.08
CA GLU A 205 -7.79 7.75 -43.49
C GLU A 205 -9.27 7.89 -43.87
N ILE A 206 -10.14 6.98 -43.41
CA ILE A 206 -11.60 7.07 -43.60
C ILE A 206 -12.15 8.30 -42.88
N TYR A 207 -11.73 8.54 -41.64
CA TYR A 207 -12.21 9.70 -40.87
C TYR A 207 -11.76 11.05 -41.45
N GLN A 208 -10.58 11.09 -42.06
CA GLN A 208 -10.09 12.28 -42.76
C GLN A 208 -10.81 12.53 -44.10
N SER A 209 -11.44 11.50 -44.69
CA SER A 209 -12.13 11.60 -45.98
C SER A 209 -13.66 11.69 -45.89
N ASP A 210 -14.29 11.15 -44.84
CA ASP A 210 -15.76 11.05 -44.73
C ASP A 210 -16.48 12.32 -44.24
N ASN A 211 -15.87 13.51 -44.41
CA ASN A 211 -16.60 14.79 -44.38
C ASN A 211 -17.36 15.04 -45.69
N THR A 212 -17.99 14.01 -46.28
CA THR A 212 -19.08 14.16 -47.25
C THR A 212 -19.84 12.85 -47.41
N ASP A 213 -21.15 12.95 -47.16
CA ASP A 213 -22.23 12.15 -47.71
C ASP A 213 -22.61 10.80 -47.06
N HIS A 214 -23.83 10.81 -46.51
CA HIS A 214 -24.48 9.70 -45.85
C HIS A 214 -25.09 8.73 -46.87
N ARG A 215 -24.71 7.45 -46.84
CA ARG A 215 -25.64 6.40 -47.28
C ARG A 215 -25.49 5.08 -46.53
N LYS A 216 -26.62 4.72 -45.91
CA LYS A 216 -26.87 3.53 -45.12
C LYS A 216 -26.73 2.27 -45.98
N THR A 217 -25.93 1.31 -45.53
CA THR A 217 -26.02 -0.09 -45.96
C THR A 217 -26.21 -0.97 -44.74
N SER A 218 -27.40 -1.53 -44.65
CA SER A 218 -27.82 -2.57 -43.72
C SER A 218 -27.20 -3.91 -44.13
N THR A 219 -26.41 -4.52 -43.25
CA THR A 219 -26.02 -5.93 -43.34
C THR A 219 -26.46 -6.63 -42.06
N GLN A 220 -27.50 -7.46 -42.22
CA GLN A 220 -27.97 -8.39 -41.20
C GLN A 220 -26.96 -9.53 -41.09
N SER A 221 -26.29 -9.67 -39.95
CA SER A 221 -25.54 -10.87 -39.60
C SER A 221 -26.23 -11.59 -38.44
N SER A 222 -26.77 -12.75 -38.78
CA SER A 222 -27.41 -13.73 -37.90
C SER A 222 -26.51 -14.13 -36.74
N SER A 223 -26.79 -13.60 -35.55
CA SER A 223 -26.29 -14.14 -34.29
C SER A 223 -27.09 -15.40 -33.94
N LYS A 224 -26.51 -16.58 -34.17
CA LYS A 224 -27.06 -17.84 -33.69
C LYS A 224 -26.98 -17.87 -32.17
N THR A 225 -28.08 -17.52 -31.52
CA THR A 225 -28.28 -17.67 -30.09
C THR A 225 -28.30 -19.17 -29.75
N MET A 226 -27.26 -19.68 -29.09
CA MET A 226 -27.29 -20.96 -28.37
C MET A 226 -28.17 -20.80 -27.11
N GLU A 227 -29.47 -20.64 -27.30
CA GLU A 227 -30.46 -20.73 -26.23
C GLU A 227 -31.70 -21.42 -26.79
N ARG A 228 -31.67 -22.76 -26.80
CA ARG A 228 -32.83 -23.64 -26.86
C ARG A 228 -32.31 -25.06 -26.73
N ASP A 229 -32.13 -25.51 -25.48
CA ASP A 229 -32.19 -26.92 -25.05
C ASP A 229 -32.10 -27.04 -23.51
N PHE A 230 -32.62 -26.05 -22.76
CA PHE A 230 -32.40 -25.97 -21.29
C PHE A 230 -33.63 -26.26 -20.42
N TYR A 231 -34.68 -26.88 -20.96
CA TYR A 231 -35.86 -27.26 -20.16
C TYR A 231 -36.19 -28.73 -20.37
N SER A 232 -35.71 -29.57 -19.45
CA SER A 232 -36.26 -30.88 -19.03
C SER A 232 -35.20 -31.96 -18.78
N ARG A 233 -34.23 -31.72 -17.89
CA ARG A 233 -33.54 -32.78 -17.14
C ARG A 233 -33.28 -32.26 -15.75
N GLU A 234 -33.52 -33.09 -14.73
CA GLU A 234 -33.33 -32.80 -13.31
C GLU A 234 -32.12 -31.86 -13.11
N THR A 235 -32.38 -30.65 -12.63
CA THR A 235 -31.40 -29.56 -12.57
C THR A 235 -30.21 -29.98 -11.71
N LEU A 236 -29.16 -30.51 -12.35
CA LEU A 236 -27.88 -30.78 -11.73
C LEU A 236 -27.39 -29.51 -11.03
N ASN A 237 -26.99 -29.65 -9.78
CA ASN A 237 -26.37 -28.57 -9.02
C ASN A 237 -25.10 -28.07 -9.74
N VAL A 238 -24.71 -26.81 -9.52
CA VAL A 238 -23.54 -26.16 -10.14
C VAL A 238 -22.25 -26.97 -9.93
N ALA A 239 -22.05 -27.56 -8.74
CA ALA A 239 -20.94 -28.49 -8.48
C ALA A 239 -20.87 -29.63 -9.51
N HIS A 240 -22.00 -30.27 -9.82
CA HIS A 240 -22.03 -31.38 -10.77
C HIS A 240 -21.82 -30.91 -12.21
N LYS A 241 -22.36 -29.73 -12.57
CA LYS A 241 -22.10 -29.11 -13.88
C LYS A 241 -20.62 -28.84 -14.09
N ILE A 242 -19.95 -28.31 -13.06
CA ILE A 242 -18.50 -28.07 -13.08
C ILE A 242 -17.76 -29.41 -13.15
N LYS A 243 -18.06 -30.40 -12.30
CA LYS A 243 -17.45 -31.74 -12.39
C LYS A 243 -17.53 -32.31 -13.81
N ASN A 244 -18.69 -32.27 -14.44
CA ASN A 244 -18.93 -32.87 -15.75
C ASN A 244 -18.25 -32.14 -16.92
N TYR A 245 -18.03 -30.84 -16.82
CA TYR A 245 -17.33 -30.08 -17.87
C TYR A 245 -15.80 -30.25 -17.77
N TRP A 246 -15.30 -30.70 -16.63
CA TRP A 246 -13.89 -30.58 -16.26
C TRP A 246 -13.20 -31.93 -16.11
N ASN A 247 -12.30 -32.27 -17.05
CA ASN A 247 -11.67 -33.60 -17.15
C ASN A 247 -10.38 -33.80 -16.33
N SER A 248 -9.85 -32.78 -15.65
CA SER A 248 -8.57 -32.89 -14.93
C SER A 248 -8.76 -33.38 -13.49
N LYS A 249 -8.61 -34.69 -13.27
CA LYS A 249 -8.50 -35.32 -11.94
C LYS A 249 -7.06 -35.20 -11.43
N ILE A 250 -6.87 -34.91 -10.13
CA ILE A 250 -5.55 -35.06 -9.50
C ILE A 250 -5.27 -36.56 -9.31
N SER A 251 -4.25 -37.10 -9.98
CA SER A 251 -3.85 -38.50 -9.87
C SER A 251 -3.05 -38.76 -8.59
N GLY A 252 -3.75 -39.07 -7.49
CA GLY A 252 -3.21 -39.70 -6.27
C GLY A 252 -3.53 -41.21 -6.25
N GLY A 253 -2.65 -42.02 -5.67
CA GLY A 253 -2.54 -43.47 -5.91
C GLY A 253 -3.59 -44.39 -5.28
N SER A 254 -3.72 -45.58 -5.89
CA SER A 254 -4.30 -46.83 -5.38
C SER A 254 -5.70 -46.80 -4.71
N ASN A 255 -6.72 -47.26 -5.44
CA ASN A 255 -8.04 -47.70 -4.95
C ASN A 255 -8.97 -46.66 -4.25
N GLU A 256 -8.80 -45.37 -4.50
CA GLU A 256 -9.54 -44.33 -3.75
C GLU A 256 -10.96 -44.03 -4.27
N THR A 257 -11.92 -44.11 -3.34
CA THR A 257 -13.38 -43.96 -3.47
C THR A 257 -13.89 -42.51 -3.61
N LEU A 258 -13.04 -41.49 -3.39
CA LEU A 258 -13.41 -40.06 -3.43
C LEU A 258 -12.60 -39.30 -4.50
N LEU A 259 -13.27 -38.65 -5.45
CA LEU A 259 -12.63 -37.99 -6.60
C LEU A 259 -12.27 -36.52 -6.32
N ILE A 260 -10.99 -36.14 -6.41
CA ILE A 260 -10.54 -34.76 -6.20
C ILE A 260 -10.30 -34.04 -7.54
N TYR A 261 -10.98 -32.91 -7.75
CA TYR A 261 -10.90 -32.09 -8.95
C TYR A 261 -10.25 -30.73 -8.66
N LYS A 262 -9.23 -30.38 -9.42
CA LYS A 262 -8.60 -29.05 -9.35
C LYS A 262 -9.42 -28.06 -10.16
N LEU A 263 -9.84 -26.95 -9.54
CA LEU A 263 -10.47 -25.86 -10.28
C LEU A 263 -9.42 -25.14 -11.11
N TYR A 264 -9.66 -24.97 -12.40
CA TYR A 264 -8.79 -24.18 -13.29
C TYR A 264 -9.19 -22.73 -13.19
N LEU A 265 -8.13 -21.96 -13.06
CA LEU A 265 -8.20 -20.56 -12.82
C LEU A 265 -7.44 -19.90 -13.95
N LYS A 266 -8.04 -18.86 -14.52
CA LYS A 266 -7.33 -18.04 -15.50
C LYS A 266 -6.45 -17.08 -14.73
N GLU A 267 -5.13 -17.19 -14.90
CA GLU A 267 -4.21 -16.17 -14.42
C GLU A 267 -4.50 -14.87 -15.16
N LYS A 268 -4.76 -13.80 -14.41
CA LYS A 268 -5.08 -12.48 -14.98
C LYS A 268 -3.92 -11.53 -14.89
N TRP A 269 -3.11 -11.66 -13.84
CA TRP A 269 -2.11 -10.67 -13.53
C TRP A 269 -1.07 -11.21 -12.55
N GLN A 270 0.18 -10.79 -12.75
CA GLN A 270 1.31 -10.98 -11.86
C GLN A 270 2.09 -9.67 -11.83
N ASN A 271 2.58 -9.25 -10.66
CA ASN A 271 3.41 -8.06 -10.58
C ASN A 271 4.83 -8.34 -11.08
N ILE A 272 5.58 -7.27 -11.33
CA ILE A 272 6.90 -7.31 -11.98
C ILE A 272 7.93 -8.16 -11.20
N ASP A 273 7.89 -8.12 -9.86
CA ASP A 273 8.79 -8.89 -9.00
C ASP A 273 8.24 -10.26 -8.58
N GLY A 274 7.03 -10.63 -9.04
CA GLY A 274 6.34 -11.85 -8.65
C GLY A 274 5.91 -11.92 -7.18
N SER A 275 5.85 -10.80 -6.45
CA SER A 275 5.40 -10.76 -5.06
C SER A 275 3.93 -11.12 -4.84
N PHE A 276 3.07 -10.93 -5.86
CA PHE A 276 1.68 -11.38 -5.80
C PHE A 276 1.08 -11.75 -7.17
N LYS A 277 0.08 -12.62 -7.12
CA LYS A 277 -0.64 -13.16 -8.29
C LYS A 277 -2.15 -13.00 -8.16
N ARG A 278 -2.82 -12.97 -9.31
CA ARG A 278 -4.28 -12.91 -9.37
C ARG A 278 -4.86 -13.92 -10.36
N TYR A 279 -5.76 -14.72 -9.83
CA TYR A 279 -6.47 -15.76 -10.53
C TYR A 279 -7.97 -15.45 -10.59
N THR A 280 -8.65 -15.94 -11.61
CA THR A 280 -10.10 -15.76 -11.74
C THR A 280 -10.78 -17.06 -12.15
N PHE A 281 -11.87 -17.38 -11.45
CA PHE A 281 -12.78 -18.49 -11.75
C PHE A 281 -14.09 -17.95 -12.30
N GLY A 282 -14.63 -18.61 -13.34
CA GLY A 282 -15.88 -18.23 -13.98
C GLY A 282 -15.81 -16.92 -14.77
N GLU A 283 -16.90 -16.60 -15.46
CA GLU A 283 -17.02 -15.36 -16.23
C GLU A 283 -17.44 -14.20 -15.33
N ASN A 284 -16.89 -13.02 -15.60
CA ASN A 284 -17.12 -11.84 -14.77
C ASN A 284 -18.50 -11.25 -15.06
N ILE A 285 -19.51 -11.72 -14.34
CA ILE A 285 -20.87 -11.19 -14.42
C ILE A 285 -20.99 -9.95 -13.54
N THR A 286 -21.88 -9.01 -13.89
CA THR A 286 -22.16 -7.76 -13.17
C THR A 286 -22.86 -7.98 -11.81
N LYS A 287 -22.35 -8.86 -10.96
CA LYS A 287 -22.78 -9.04 -9.57
C LYS A 287 -21.88 -8.23 -8.62
N GLU A 288 -22.38 -7.99 -7.41
CA GLU A 288 -21.55 -7.47 -6.31
C GLU A 288 -20.38 -8.42 -6.04
N SER A 289 -19.25 -7.89 -5.59
CA SER A 289 -18.08 -8.70 -5.21
C SER A 289 -17.68 -8.36 -3.79
N LYS A 290 -17.54 -9.39 -2.95
CA LYS A 290 -16.93 -9.30 -1.63
C LYS A 290 -15.45 -9.65 -1.70
N THR A 291 -14.62 -9.05 -0.87
CA THR A 291 -13.18 -9.30 -0.77
C THR A 291 -12.82 -9.65 0.67
N ILE A 292 -12.25 -10.83 0.85
CA ILE A 292 -11.77 -11.31 2.15
C ILE A 292 -10.27 -11.58 2.08
N MET A 293 -9.57 -11.37 3.19
CA MET A 293 -8.13 -11.64 3.31
C MET A 293 -7.87 -12.63 4.44
N MET A 294 -7.18 -13.72 4.13
CA MET A 294 -6.87 -14.80 5.07
C MET A 294 -5.47 -14.57 5.63
N ILE A 295 -5.34 -14.35 6.94
CA ILE A 295 -4.06 -14.12 7.61
C ILE A 295 -3.95 -15.03 8.83
N GLY A 296 -2.75 -15.52 9.14
CA GLY A 296 -2.55 -16.41 10.28
C GLY A 296 -1.23 -17.15 10.18
N ALA A 297 -0.84 -17.80 11.27
CA ALA A 297 0.43 -18.52 11.35
C ALA A 297 0.54 -19.64 10.31
N THR A 298 1.77 -20.08 10.01
CA THR A 298 2.00 -21.31 9.25
C THR A 298 1.34 -22.50 9.96
N GLY A 299 0.69 -23.39 9.20
CA GLY A 299 -0.03 -24.53 9.78
C GLY A 299 -1.34 -24.18 10.50
N ALA A 300 -1.77 -22.92 10.52
CA ALA A 300 -3.07 -22.55 11.10
C ALA A 300 -4.27 -23.10 10.31
N GLY A 301 -4.06 -23.66 9.10
CA GLY A 301 -5.12 -24.24 8.28
C GLY A 301 -5.78 -23.26 7.30
N LYS A 302 -5.09 -22.19 6.91
CA LYS A 302 -5.58 -21.17 5.95
C LYS A 302 -5.99 -21.81 4.62
N THR A 303 -5.08 -22.50 3.95
CA THR A 303 -5.30 -23.12 2.65
C THR A 303 -6.42 -24.16 2.69
N THR A 304 -6.40 -25.04 3.70
CA THR A 304 -7.47 -26.02 3.91
C THR A 304 -8.82 -25.35 4.10
N LEU A 305 -8.88 -24.26 4.87
CA LEU A 305 -10.12 -23.51 5.08
C LEU A 305 -10.63 -22.84 3.80
N ILE A 306 -9.75 -22.33 2.93
CA ILE A 306 -10.11 -21.82 1.60
C ILE A 306 -10.70 -22.95 0.74
N ASN A 307 -10.10 -24.14 0.77
CA ASN A 307 -10.64 -25.31 0.08
C ASN A 307 -11.99 -25.78 0.68
N SER A 308 -12.22 -25.61 1.98
CA SER A 308 -13.56 -25.81 2.57
C SER A 308 -14.57 -24.79 2.03
N MET A 309 -14.17 -23.51 1.95
CA MET A 309 -15.03 -22.42 1.46
C MET A 309 -15.49 -22.68 0.02
N ILE A 310 -14.61 -23.13 -0.87
CA ILE A 310 -14.98 -23.35 -2.27
C ILE A 310 -15.99 -24.50 -2.42
N ASN A 311 -15.82 -25.60 -1.68
CA ASN A 311 -16.78 -26.71 -1.69
C ASN A 311 -18.17 -26.25 -1.17
N TYR A 312 -18.19 -25.40 -0.14
CA TYR A 312 -19.43 -24.77 0.31
C TYR A 312 -20.07 -23.90 -0.77
N ILE A 313 -19.30 -22.97 -1.36
CA ILE A 313 -19.79 -22.01 -2.37
C ILE A 313 -20.37 -22.74 -3.58
N LEU A 314 -19.67 -23.75 -4.10
CA LEU A 314 -20.10 -24.55 -5.26
C LEU A 314 -21.25 -25.51 -4.95
N GLY A 315 -21.66 -25.61 -3.68
CA GLY A 315 -22.82 -26.40 -3.31
C GLY A 315 -22.56 -27.90 -3.13
N VAL A 316 -21.30 -28.31 -2.96
CA VAL A 316 -20.95 -29.72 -2.70
C VAL A 316 -21.66 -30.20 -1.43
N LYS A 317 -22.16 -31.43 -1.48
CA LYS A 317 -22.87 -32.10 -0.38
C LYS A 317 -21.99 -33.20 0.21
N TRP A 318 -22.35 -33.65 1.42
CA TRP A 318 -21.63 -34.74 2.06
C TRP A 318 -21.68 -36.00 1.22
N GLU A 319 -22.82 -36.30 0.60
CA GLU A 319 -23.09 -37.51 -0.18
C GLU A 319 -22.40 -37.51 -1.56
N ASP A 320 -21.85 -36.39 -2.00
CA ASP A 320 -21.17 -36.30 -3.29
C ASP A 320 -19.87 -37.13 -3.25
N ASP A 321 -19.60 -37.92 -4.29
CA ASP A 321 -18.40 -38.77 -4.43
C ASP A 321 -17.14 -38.01 -4.87
N PHE A 322 -17.18 -36.67 -4.79
CA PHE A 322 -16.12 -35.80 -5.30
C PHE A 322 -15.94 -34.54 -4.46
N ARG A 323 -14.75 -33.94 -4.53
CA ARG A 323 -14.38 -32.68 -3.89
C ARG A 323 -13.62 -31.78 -4.84
N PHE A 324 -13.72 -30.47 -4.63
CA PHE A 324 -12.93 -29.48 -5.36
C PHE A 324 -11.74 -28.99 -4.54
N VAL A 325 -10.64 -28.70 -5.22
CA VAL A 325 -9.46 -28.03 -4.67
C VAL A 325 -9.23 -26.76 -5.48
N LEU A 326 -9.18 -25.63 -4.78
CA LEU A 326 -8.82 -24.33 -5.36
C LEU A 326 -7.30 -24.13 -5.30
N ILE A 327 -6.70 -24.45 -4.15
CA ILE A 327 -5.28 -24.31 -3.89
C ILE A 327 -4.73 -25.71 -3.60
N ASP A 328 -3.87 -26.18 -4.49
CA ASP A 328 -3.24 -27.48 -4.45
C ASP A 328 -1.76 -27.29 -4.13
N GLU A 329 -1.39 -27.52 -2.87
CA GLU A 329 -0.03 -27.36 -2.36
C GLU A 329 0.90 -28.55 -2.69
N GLY A 330 0.36 -29.63 -3.26
CA GLY A 330 1.10 -30.87 -3.56
C GLY A 330 1.63 -31.61 -2.31
N GLN A 331 2.47 -32.62 -2.51
CA GLN A 331 3.15 -33.38 -1.44
C GLN A 331 4.51 -32.77 -1.01
N GLN A 332 4.74 -31.48 -1.25
CA GLN A 332 6.03 -30.83 -0.96
C GLN A 332 6.21 -30.56 0.54
N THR A 333 7.13 -31.30 1.17
CA THR A 333 7.77 -31.13 2.50
C THR A 333 6.88 -30.81 3.72
N SER A 334 7.40 -31.07 4.92
CA SER A 334 6.65 -31.09 6.18
C SER A 334 5.70 -29.87 6.38
N PRO A 335 4.49 -30.04 6.97
CA PRO A 335 3.54 -28.96 7.27
C PRO A 335 4.09 -27.78 8.11
N ALA A 336 5.30 -27.92 8.66
CA ALA A 336 6.00 -26.92 9.45
C ALA A 336 6.57 -25.75 8.61
N GLU A 337 6.72 -25.90 7.29
CA GLU A 337 7.15 -24.81 6.41
C GLU A 337 5.97 -24.14 5.70
N SER A 338 6.02 -22.80 5.53
CA SER A 338 4.99 -22.08 4.79
C SER A 338 5.06 -22.46 3.32
N GLN A 339 4.06 -23.18 2.82
CA GLN A 339 3.96 -23.61 1.42
C GLN A 339 3.56 -22.44 0.51
N THR A 340 2.69 -21.52 0.98
CA THR A 340 2.39 -20.26 0.30
C THR A 340 3.57 -19.29 0.44
N SER A 341 4.21 -18.90 -0.68
CA SER A 341 5.40 -18.03 -0.72
C SER A 341 5.12 -16.59 -1.17
N GLU A 342 3.96 -16.38 -1.80
CA GLU A 342 3.52 -15.13 -2.42
C GLU A 342 2.04 -14.87 -2.08
N ILE A 343 1.61 -13.61 -2.12
CA ILE A 343 0.20 -13.28 -1.90
C ILE A 343 -0.58 -13.63 -3.15
N THR A 344 -1.69 -14.37 -3.00
CA THR A 344 -2.49 -14.79 -4.14
C THR A 344 -3.95 -14.41 -3.98
N ALA A 345 -4.49 -13.65 -4.93
CA ALA A 345 -5.89 -13.25 -4.96
C ALA A 345 -6.69 -14.12 -5.93
N TYR A 346 -7.67 -14.86 -5.39
CA TYR A 346 -8.57 -15.72 -6.14
C TYR A 346 -9.94 -15.04 -6.29
N LYS A 347 -10.24 -14.49 -7.46
CA LYS A 347 -11.56 -13.93 -7.77
C LYS A 347 -12.49 -15.02 -8.29
N ILE A 348 -13.41 -15.47 -7.45
CA ILE A 348 -14.45 -16.43 -7.78
C ILE A 348 -15.70 -15.65 -8.22
N ASN A 349 -15.92 -15.55 -9.53
CA ASN A 349 -17.11 -14.87 -10.06
C ASN A 349 -18.36 -15.71 -9.79
N HIS A 350 -19.43 -15.05 -9.37
CA HIS A 350 -20.71 -15.69 -9.10
C HIS A 350 -21.26 -16.43 -10.33
N MET A 351 -21.73 -17.66 -10.14
CA MET A 351 -22.52 -18.40 -11.11
C MET A 351 -23.85 -18.82 -10.49
N ASP A 352 -24.90 -18.93 -11.30
CA ASP A 352 -26.19 -19.40 -10.82
C ASP A 352 -26.07 -20.80 -10.20
N GLY A 353 -26.63 -20.96 -8.99
CA GLY A 353 -26.50 -22.15 -8.17
C GLY A 353 -25.43 -22.06 -7.07
N PHE A 354 -24.61 -21.00 -7.04
CA PHE A 354 -23.75 -20.73 -5.88
C PHE A 354 -24.58 -20.54 -4.61
N ARG A 355 -24.08 -21.01 -3.46
CA ARG A 355 -24.74 -20.79 -2.16
C ARG A 355 -24.66 -19.35 -1.67
N VAL A 356 -23.76 -18.55 -2.24
CA VAL A 356 -23.57 -17.13 -1.90
C VAL A 356 -24.04 -16.26 -3.08
N PRO A 357 -24.74 -15.14 -2.84
CA PRO A 357 -25.39 -14.35 -3.89
C PRO A 357 -24.48 -13.30 -4.56
N TYR A 358 -23.16 -13.43 -4.40
CA TYR A 358 -22.15 -12.46 -4.87
C TYR A 358 -20.87 -13.16 -5.31
N SER A 359 -20.05 -12.46 -6.08
CA SER A 359 -18.68 -12.87 -6.37
C SER A 359 -17.81 -12.73 -5.12
N LEU A 360 -16.78 -13.57 -4.97
CA LEU A 360 -15.89 -13.54 -3.81
C LEU A 360 -14.44 -13.46 -4.27
N THR A 361 -13.69 -12.48 -3.79
CA THR A 361 -12.24 -12.43 -3.93
C THR A 361 -11.61 -12.88 -2.61
N ILE A 362 -10.85 -13.97 -2.65
CA ILE A 362 -10.12 -14.49 -1.50
C ILE A 362 -8.65 -14.15 -1.68
N VAL A 363 -8.10 -13.35 -0.77
CA VAL A 363 -6.67 -13.03 -0.72
C VAL A 363 -6.02 -13.99 0.27
N ASP A 364 -5.29 -14.97 -0.26
CA ASP A 364 -4.47 -15.87 0.53
C ASP A 364 -3.09 -15.25 0.79
N THR A 365 -2.61 -15.38 2.02
CA THR A 365 -1.32 -14.82 2.43
C THR A 365 -0.39 -15.91 2.96
N PRO A 366 0.94 -15.79 2.74
CA PRO A 366 1.93 -16.64 3.38
C PRO A 366 1.75 -16.74 4.90
N GLY A 367 2.06 -17.90 5.46
CA GLY A 367 2.06 -18.08 6.91
C GLY A 367 3.14 -17.26 7.58
N LEU A 368 2.75 -16.55 8.65
CA LEU A 368 3.65 -15.75 9.47
C LEU A 368 4.15 -16.55 10.69
N GLY A 369 5.31 -16.19 11.23
CA GLY A 369 5.87 -16.86 12.40
C GLY A 369 6.41 -18.27 12.12
N ASN A 370 6.93 -18.50 10.92
CA ASN A 370 7.61 -19.77 10.59
C ASN A 370 9.03 -19.83 11.19
N THR A 371 9.73 -20.95 11.00
CA THR A 371 11.12 -21.17 11.46
C THR A 371 12.16 -20.22 10.83
N ARG A 372 11.78 -19.41 9.84
CA ARG A 372 12.68 -18.44 9.16
C ARG A 372 12.78 -17.11 9.91
N GLY A 373 11.94 -16.88 10.92
CA GLY A 373 12.02 -15.76 11.85
C GLY A 373 11.59 -14.41 11.27
N ILE A 374 11.87 -13.33 12.01
CA ILE A 374 11.31 -11.99 11.78
C ILE A 374 11.65 -11.39 10.41
N LYS A 375 12.81 -11.70 9.82
CA LYS A 375 13.16 -11.22 8.48
C LYS A 375 12.16 -11.69 7.42
N GLN A 376 11.65 -12.91 7.56
CA GLN A 376 10.60 -13.42 6.69
C GLN A 376 9.26 -12.71 6.93
N ASP A 377 8.91 -12.44 8.19
CA ASP A 377 7.68 -11.70 8.53
C ASP A 377 7.73 -10.25 8.00
N GLN A 378 8.90 -9.60 8.04
CA GLN A 378 9.14 -8.29 7.41
C GLN A 378 8.96 -8.35 5.89
N LYS A 379 9.43 -9.43 5.23
CA LYS A 379 9.20 -9.65 3.80
C LYS A 379 7.72 -9.81 3.48
N ILE A 380 6.99 -10.61 4.26
CA ILE A 380 5.53 -10.80 4.09
C ILE A 380 4.78 -9.48 4.32
N THR A 381 5.14 -8.73 5.36
CA THR A 381 4.60 -7.39 5.63
C THR A 381 4.85 -6.44 4.45
N ALA A 382 6.04 -6.50 3.84
CA ALA A 382 6.36 -5.72 2.64
C ALA A 382 5.53 -6.17 1.41
N GLN A 383 5.30 -7.47 1.23
CA GLN A 383 4.41 -8.00 0.17
C GLN A 383 2.97 -7.52 0.38
N ILE A 384 2.44 -7.55 1.60
CA ILE A 384 1.09 -7.07 1.91
C ILE A 384 0.99 -5.57 1.59
N ARG A 385 1.99 -4.79 2.00
CA ARG A 385 2.08 -3.36 1.68
C ARG A 385 2.04 -3.11 0.17
N GLU A 386 2.84 -3.87 -0.58
CA GLU A 386 2.88 -3.78 -2.04
C GLU A 386 1.53 -4.18 -2.62
N PHE A 387 0.92 -5.26 -2.17
CA PHE A 387 -0.40 -5.71 -2.63
C PHE A 387 -1.51 -4.67 -2.38
N PHE A 388 -1.43 -3.87 -1.32
CA PHE A 388 -2.40 -2.80 -1.08
C PHE A 388 -2.11 -1.51 -1.85
N SER A 389 -0.87 -1.30 -2.31
CA SER A 389 -0.45 -0.05 -2.95
C SER A 389 -0.26 -0.20 -4.47
N ALA A 390 -0.02 -1.42 -4.93
CA ALA A 390 0.29 -1.75 -6.30
C ALA A 390 -0.97 -1.76 -7.17
N ARG A 391 -0.74 -1.43 -8.43
CA ARG A 391 -1.73 -1.56 -9.49
C ARG A 391 -2.20 -3.01 -9.60
N GLY A 392 -3.52 -3.22 -9.62
CA GLY A 392 -4.13 -4.54 -9.68
C GLY A 392 -4.21 -5.28 -8.33
N GLY A 393 -3.74 -4.64 -7.26
CA GLY A 393 -4.01 -5.01 -5.87
C GLY A 393 -5.48 -4.82 -5.48
N ILE A 394 -5.73 -4.61 -4.19
CA ILE A 394 -7.07 -4.31 -3.67
C ILE A 394 -7.14 -2.90 -3.06
N ASP A 395 -8.22 -2.17 -3.36
CA ASP A 395 -8.52 -0.86 -2.77
C ASP A 395 -9.54 -0.93 -1.64
N CYS A 396 -10.29 -2.04 -1.56
CA CYS A 396 -11.37 -2.24 -0.60
C CYS A 396 -11.36 -3.66 -0.06
N ILE A 397 -11.81 -3.81 1.18
CA ILE A 397 -11.90 -5.10 1.86
C ILE A 397 -13.20 -5.18 2.65
N ASP A 398 -13.81 -6.37 2.64
CA ASP A 398 -15.01 -6.66 3.43
C ASP A 398 -14.64 -7.36 4.73
N ALA A 399 -13.66 -8.25 4.73
CA ALA A 399 -13.20 -8.92 5.95
C ALA A 399 -11.70 -9.23 5.97
N VAL A 400 -11.09 -9.09 7.14
CA VAL A 400 -9.76 -9.62 7.46
C VAL A 400 -9.96 -10.80 8.41
N CYS A 401 -9.72 -12.01 7.90
CA CYS A 401 -9.97 -13.27 8.59
C CYS A 401 -8.67 -13.76 9.25
N PHE A 402 -8.57 -13.65 10.58
CA PHE A 402 -7.46 -14.20 11.34
C PHE A 402 -7.68 -15.68 11.65
N VAL A 403 -6.87 -16.54 11.03
CA VAL A 403 -6.94 -17.99 11.19
C VAL A 403 -6.06 -18.43 12.36
N VAL A 404 -6.68 -19.07 13.35
CA VAL A 404 -6.05 -19.51 14.59
C VAL A 404 -6.44 -20.94 14.93
N GLN A 405 -5.53 -21.71 15.54
CA GLN A 405 -5.83 -23.06 16.00
C GLN A 405 -6.59 -23.02 17.33
N ALA A 406 -7.61 -23.87 17.47
CA ALA A 406 -8.43 -23.94 18.69
C ALA A 406 -7.63 -24.31 19.94
N SER A 407 -6.63 -25.19 19.80
CA SER A 407 -5.80 -25.72 20.90
C SER A 407 -4.87 -24.69 21.54
N LEU A 408 -4.77 -23.48 20.97
CA LEU A 408 -3.84 -22.46 21.44
C LEU A 408 -4.30 -21.85 22.76
N ALA A 409 -3.82 -22.42 23.88
CA ALA A 409 -4.20 -21.98 25.23
C ALA A 409 -3.65 -20.60 25.62
N ARG A 410 -2.52 -20.18 25.02
CA ARG A 410 -1.90 -18.87 25.19
C ARG A 410 -1.20 -18.45 23.90
N LEU A 411 -1.25 -17.17 23.56
CA LEU A 411 -0.40 -16.63 22.50
C LEU A 411 1.04 -16.59 23.01
N THR A 412 1.96 -17.28 22.34
CA THR A 412 3.40 -17.15 22.63
C THR A 412 3.89 -15.74 22.31
N HIS A 413 5.04 -15.33 22.86
CA HIS A 413 5.64 -14.03 22.52
C HIS A 413 5.87 -13.87 21.00
N THR A 414 6.23 -14.95 20.32
CA THR A 414 6.36 -14.93 18.85
C THR A 414 5.02 -14.75 18.15
N GLN A 415 3.97 -15.44 18.59
CA GLN A 415 2.64 -15.31 17.99
C GLN A 415 2.08 -13.91 18.20
N LYS A 416 2.12 -13.38 19.43
CA LYS A 416 1.62 -12.02 19.70
C LYS A 416 2.40 -10.96 18.91
N TYR A 417 3.71 -11.12 18.70
CA TYR A 417 4.47 -10.26 17.79
C TYR A 417 3.95 -10.32 16.36
N VAL A 418 3.68 -11.52 15.86
CA VAL A 418 3.13 -11.72 14.50
C VAL A 418 1.76 -11.05 14.38
N PHE A 419 0.87 -11.25 15.36
CA PHE A 419 -0.44 -10.60 15.39
C PHE A 419 -0.31 -9.07 15.39
N ASP A 420 0.48 -8.51 16.30
CA ASP A 420 0.67 -7.06 16.38
C ASP A 420 1.31 -6.51 15.10
N SER A 421 2.27 -7.24 14.50
CA SER A 421 2.90 -6.88 13.22
C SER A 421 1.88 -6.82 12.08
N ILE A 422 0.99 -7.81 11.96
CA ILE A 422 -0.07 -7.81 10.95
C ILE A 422 -1.05 -6.66 11.19
N LEU A 423 -1.56 -6.54 12.41
CA LEU A 423 -2.55 -5.51 12.77
C LEU A 423 -1.98 -4.10 12.58
N SER A 424 -0.66 -3.94 12.71
CA SER A 424 0.02 -2.67 12.51
C SER A 424 -0.04 -2.14 11.07
N ILE A 425 -0.31 -3.03 10.10
CA ILE A 425 -0.44 -2.67 8.68
C ILE A 425 -1.73 -1.88 8.46
N PHE A 426 -2.80 -2.22 9.17
CA PHE A 426 -4.14 -1.74 8.89
C PHE A 426 -4.48 -0.41 9.59
N GLY A 427 -5.32 0.38 8.95
CA GLY A 427 -5.96 1.56 9.54
C GLY A 427 -7.01 1.19 10.59
N LYS A 428 -7.29 2.11 11.52
CA LYS A 428 -8.31 1.94 12.59
C LYS A 428 -9.71 1.62 12.07
N ASP A 429 -10.02 2.06 10.87
CA ASP A 429 -11.29 1.82 10.17
C ASP A 429 -11.53 0.35 9.80
N ILE A 430 -10.48 -0.49 9.81
CA ILE A 430 -10.57 -1.93 9.52
C ILE A 430 -10.95 -2.75 10.76
N ALA A 431 -10.96 -2.18 11.98
CA ALA A 431 -11.20 -2.91 13.23
C ALA A 431 -12.47 -3.76 13.21
N GLU A 432 -13.58 -3.19 12.72
CA GLU A 432 -14.90 -3.84 12.63
C GLU A 432 -14.97 -4.91 11.53
N ASN A 433 -13.99 -4.93 10.63
CA ASN A 433 -13.88 -5.90 9.54
C ASN A 433 -12.99 -7.09 9.89
N ILE A 434 -12.34 -7.06 11.06
CA ILE A 434 -11.50 -8.15 11.55
C ILE A 434 -12.38 -9.21 12.22
N MET A 435 -12.21 -10.47 11.84
CA MET A 435 -12.93 -11.62 12.39
C MET A 435 -12.00 -12.82 12.59
N VAL A 436 -12.37 -13.70 13.53
CA VAL A 436 -11.53 -14.83 13.92
C VAL A 436 -12.06 -16.14 13.31
N MET A 437 -11.19 -16.87 12.61
CA MET A 437 -11.45 -18.19 12.06
C MET A 437 -10.72 -19.24 12.90
N VAL A 438 -11.45 -19.96 13.74
CA VAL A 438 -10.87 -20.96 14.63
C VAL A 438 -10.88 -22.32 13.94
N THR A 439 -9.71 -22.85 13.61
CA THR A 439 -9.52 -24.18 13.00
C THR A 439 -9.26 -25.25 14.07
N PHE A 440 -9.42 -26.53 13.71
CA PHE A 440 -9.29 -27.67 14.62
C PHE A 440 -10.24 -27.56 15.84
N ALA A 441 -11.42 -26.98 15.61
CA ALA A 441 -12.34 -26.56 16.67
C ALA A 441 -13.46 -27.58 16.91
N ASP A 442 -13.20 -28.58 17.75
CA ASP A 442 -14.17 -29.65 18.06
C ASP A 442 -15.02 -29.34 19.29
N GLY A 443 -14.45 -28.57 20.23
CA GLY A 443 -15.09 -28.21 21.49
C GLY A 443 -16.16 -27.11 21.36
N LYS A 444 -16.96 -26.95 22.43
CA LYS A 444 -18.00 -25.92 22.52
C LYS A 444 -17.41 -24.51 22.49
N LYS A 445 -16.51 -24.17 23.42
CA LYS A 445 -15.79 -22.89 23.46
C LYS A 445 -14.29 -23.12 23.23
N PRO A 446 -13.70 -22.59 22.14
CA PRO A 446 -12.27 -22.71 21.89
C PRO A 446 -11.47 -21.93 22.94
N PRO A 447 -10.43 -22.53 23.57
CA PRO A 447 -9.63 -21.84 24.59
C PRO A 447 -8.86 -20.64 24.01
N VAL A 448 -8.54 -20.63 22.72
CA VAL A 448 -7.86 -19.51 22.04
C VAL A 448 -8.59 -18.17 22.09
N LEU A 449 -9.90 -18.15 22.34
CA LEU A 449 -10.66 -16.90 22.47
C LEU A 449 -10.24 -16.07 23.68
N GLU A 450 -9.83 -16.72 24.77
CA GLU A 450 -9.39 -16.04 25.99
C GLU A 450 -8.06 -15.27 25.78
N PRO A 451 -6.99 -15.88 25.21
CA PRO A 451 -5.78 -15.16 24.83
C PRO A 451 -6.01 -13.98 23.88
N ILE A 452 -6.94 -14.11 22.92
CA ILE A 452 -7.29 -13.03 21.99
C ILE A 452 -7.91 -11.86 22.75
N LYS A 453 -8.84 -12.15 23.68
CA LYS A 453 -9.48 -11.16 24.54
C LYS A 453 -8.49 -10.47 25.47
N VAL A 454 -7.65 -11.23 26.16
CA VAL A 454 -6.60 -10.72 27.07
C VAL A 454 -5.57 -9.87 26.33
N SER A 455 -5.29 -10.17 25.06
CA SER A 455 -4.37 -9.40 24.24
C SER A 455 -4.98 -8.13 23.65
N GLU A 456 -6.26 -7.86 23.92
CA GLU A 456 -7.02 -6.71 23.40
C GLU A 456 -6.84 -6.55 21.89
N VAL A 457 -6.96 -7.66 21.16
CA VAL A 457 -6.87 -7.65 19.70
C VAL A 457 -8.10 -6.93 19.15
N PRO A 458 -7.93 -5.80 18.42
CA PRO A 458 -9.07 -5.11 17.84
C PRO A 458 -9.71 -6.00 16.78
N CYS A 459 -10.96 -6.38 17.02
CA CYS A 459 -11.76 -7.19 16.11
C CYS A 459 -13.24 -6.90 16.33
N SER A 460 -14.08 -7.27 15.36
CA SER A 460 -15.53 -7.26 15.56
C SER A 460 -15.86 -8.14 16.76
N THR A 461 -16.79 -7.68 17.60
CA THR A 461 -17.34 -8.47 18.70
C THR A 461 -18.77 -8.88 18.40
N ASP A 462 -19.21 -9.99 19.00
CA ASP A 462 -20.62 -10.37 19.03
C ASP A 462 -21.39 -9.60 20.12
N GLU A 463 -22.69 -9.86 20.26
CA GLU A 463 -23.56 -9.22 21.24
C GLU A 463 -23.13 -9.47 22.70
N SER A 464 -22.32 -10.51 22.95
CA SER A 464 -21.77 -10.82 24.27
C SER A 464 -20.45 -10.10 24.57
N GLY A 465 -19.91 -9.36 23.59
CA GLY A 465 -18.61 -8.69 23.68
C GLY A 465 -17.42 -9.64 23.45
N GLU A 466 -17.65 -10.89 23.04
CA GLU A 466 -16.57 -11.80 22.66
C GLU A 466 -16.16 -11.52 21.20
N PRO A 467 -14.89 -11.77 20.81
CA PRO A 467 -14.46 -11.70 19.42
C PRO A 467 -15.38 -12.51 18.50
N LEU A 468 -15.88 -11.88 17.43
CA LEU A 468 -16.70 -12.52 16.41
C LEU A 468 -15.87 -13.64 15.77
N HIS A 469 -16.27 -14.88 16.02
CA HIS A 469 -15.50 -16.05 15.63
C HIS A 469 -16.36 -17.12 14.97
N PHE A 470 -15.74 -17.87 14.07
CA PHE A 470 -16.33 -19.00 13.37
C PHE A 470 -15.45 -20.22 13.57
N LYS A 471 -16.07 -21.36 13.90
CA LYS A 471 -15.36 -22.59 14.26
C LYS A 471 -15.38 -23.58 13.10
N PHE A 472 -14.23 -24.14 12.78
CA PHE A 472 -14.08 -25.12 11.72
C PHE A 472 -13.27 -26.31 12.22
N ASN A 473 -13.78 -27.50 11.98
CA ASN A 473 -12.94 -28.67 11.85
C ASN A 473 -12.96 -29.08 10.37
N ASN A 474 -11.85 -28.89 9.70
CA ASN A 474 -11.71 -29.13 8.27
C ASN A 474 -11.19 -30.54 7.95
N SER A 475 -11.07 -31.45 8.94
CA SER A 475 -10.63 -32.84 8.71
C SER A 475 -11.56 -33.56 7.73
N ALA A 476 -12.85 -33.30 7.80
CA ALA A 476 -13.87 -33.96 6.98
C ALA A 476 -13.97 -33.47 5.53
N VAL A 477 -13.20 -32.45 5.12
CA VAL A 477 -13.33 -31.86 3.77
C VAL A 477 -12.99 -32.88 2.69
N PHE A 478 -11.99 -33.72 2.95
CA PHE A 478 -11.52 -34.77 2.04
C PHE A 478 -11.65 -36.18 2.66
N ALA A 479 -12.45 -36.32 3.72
CA ALA A 479 -12.74 -37.62 4.32
C ALA A 479 -13.61 -38.49 3.40
N HIS A 480 -13.39 -39.79 3.46
CA HIS A 480 -14.19 -40.77 2.73
C HIS A 480 -15.61 -40.85 3.30
N ASN A 481 -16.59 -41.07 2.43
CA ASN A 481 -18.02 -41.10 2.76
C ASN A 481 -18.73 -42.34 2.19
N ASN A 482 -17.97 -43.28 1.61
CA ASN A 482 -18.50 -44.48 0.99
C ASN A 482 -18.34 -45.67 1.93
N LYS A 483 -19.47 -46.35 2.20
CA LYS A 483 -19.54 -47.56 3.02
C LYS A 483 -18.70 -48.69 2.40
N SER A 484 -17.55 -49.02 2.96
CA SER A 484 -16.94 -50.33 2.74
C SER A 484 -17.79 -51.36 3.49
N ALA A 485 -18.03 -52.53 2.91
CA ALA A 485 -18.65 -53.66 3.64
C ALA A 485 -17.78 -54.15 4.82
N GLU A 486 -16.53 -53.70 4.92
CA GLU A 486 -15.58 -54.07 5.98
C GLU A 486 -15.53 -53.04 7.13
N ASP A 487 -16.21 -51.90 7.02
CA ASP A 487 -16.12 -50.79 7.99
C ASP A 487 -17.40 -50.59 8.83
N GLU A 488 -18.31 -51.57 8.88
CA GLU A 488 -19.57 -51.46 9.66
C GLU A 488 -19.34 -51.21 11.17
N ASP A 489 -18.15 -51.49 11.70
CA ASP A 489 -17.77 -51.28 13.10
C ASP A 489 -16.89 -50.03 13.34
N SER A 490 -16.70 -49.16 12.34
CA SER A 490 -15.85 -47.97 12.48
C SER A 490 -16.64 -46.76 13.01
N ASP A 491 -16.54 -46.49 14.32
CA ASP A 491 -17.07 -45.27 14.95
C ASP A 491 -16.61 -43.96 14.26
N CYS A 492 -15.52 -44.02 13.47
CA CYS A 492 -14.89 -42.87 12.80
C CYS A 492 -15.78 -42.20 11.74
N GLU A 493 -16.55 -42.96 10.93
CA GLU A 493 -17.36 -42.36 9.84
C GLU A 493 -18.42 -41.38 10.37
N ASN A 494 -18.96 -41.67 11.57
CA ASN A 494 -19.98 -40.82 12.20
C ASN A 494 -19.38 -39.46 12.61
N PHE A 495 -18.10 -39.41 12.97
CA PHE A 495 -17.41 -38.17 13.32
C PHE A 495 -17.16 -37.29 12.08
N ASP A 496 -16.73 -37.86 10.95
CA ASP A 496 -16.45 -37.07 9.76
C ASP A 496 -17.71 -36.40 9.20
N GLN A 497 -18.83 -37.11 9.16
CA GLN A 497 -20.10 -36.49 8.77
C GLN A 497 -20.50 -35.38 9.76
N MET A 498 -20.26 -35.57 11.06
CA MET A 498 -20.52 -34.55 12.08
C MET A 498 -19.64 -33.30 11.85
N PHE A 499 -18.35 -33.48 11.57
CA PHE A 499 -17.43 -32.39 11.30
C PHE A 499 -17.75 -31.66 9.99
N TRP A 500 -18.19 -32.38 8.95
CA TRP A 500 -18.71 -31.76 7.73
C TRP A 500 -19.92 -30.87 8.03
N LYS A 501 -20.91 -31.38 8.79
CA LYS A 501 -22.09 -30.61 9.19
C LYS A 501 -21.72 -29.39 10.04
N LEU A 502 -20.75 -29.53 10.95
CA LEU A 502 -20.22 -28.43 11.76
C LEU A 502 -19.60 -27.34 10.88
N GLY A 503 -18.66 -27.72 10.00
CA GLY A 503 -18.00 -26.81 9.07
C GLY A 503 -19.00 -26.12 8.13
N PHE A 504 -19.97 -26.88 7.62
CA PHE A 504 -21.06 -26.35 6.79
C PHE A 504 -21.89 -25.28 7.50
N SER A 505 -22.32 -25.55 8.74
CA SER A 505 -23.09 -24.62 9.56
C SER A 505 -22.29 -23.34 9.85
N SER A 506 -21.01 -23.48 10.19
CA SER A 506 -20.12 -22.34 10.41
C SER A 506 -19.88 -21.51 9.15
N MET A 507 -19.72 -22.15 7.98
CA MET A 507 -19.63 -21.44 6.69
C MET A 507 -20.90 -20.65 6.39
N HIS A 508 -22.07 -21.23 6.63
CA HIS A 508 -23.34 -20.52 6.46
C HIS A 508 -23.43 -19.28 7.35
N LYS A 509 -23.07 -19.40 8.64
CA LYS A 509 -23.03 -18.26 9.57
C LYS A 509 -22.02 -17.19 9.12
N PHE A 510 -20.83 -17.62 8.71
CA PHE A 510 -19.79 -16.73 8.21
C PHE A 510 -20.26 -15.94 6.98
N PHE A 511 -20.73 -16.61 5.93
CA PHE A 511 -21.19 -15.92 4.71
C PHE A 511 -22.43 -15.06 4.95
N THR A 512 -23.31 -15.45 5.88
CA THR A 512 -24.42 -14.59 6.31
C THR A 512 -23.92 -13.33 7.00
N SER A 513 -22.91 -13.44 7.87
CA SER A 513 -22.27 -12.29 8.50
C SER A 513 -21.55 -11.40 7.47
N LEU A 514 -20.77 -12.01 6.56
CA LEU A 514 -20.06 -11.32 5.47
C LEU A 514 -21.01 -10.57 4.54
N SER A 515 -22.22 -11.07 4.31
CA SER A 515 -23.23 -10.36 3.51
C SER A 515 -23.70 -9.05 4.15
N LYS A 516 -23.62 -8.95 5.48
CA LYS A 516 -24.06 -7.78 6.27
C LYS A 516 -22.92 -6.81 6.57
N ILE A 517 -21.67 -7.27 6.50
CA ILE A 517 -20.52 -6.44 6.83
C ILE A 517 -20.37 -5.29 5.84
N LYS A 518 -20.00 -4.13 6.37
CA LYS A 518 -19.77 -2.93 5.56
C LYS A 518 -18.38 -3.01 4.94
N THR A 519 -18.30 -2.89 3.62
CA THR A 519 -17.03 -2.77 2.89
C THR A 519 -16.26 -1.52 3.32
N GLN A 520 -14.96 -1.66 3.59
CA GLN A 520 -14.07 -0.54 3.93
C GLN A 520 -13.08 -0.26 2.81
N SER A 521 -12.70 1.02 2.68
CA SER A 521 -11.59 1.44 1.83
C SER A 521 -10.25 1.17 2.53
N LEU A 522 -9.23 0.79 1.78
CA LEU A 522 -7.86 0.64 2.28
C LEU A 522 -7.06 1.94 2.23
N THR A 523 -7.72 3.10 2.02
CA THR A 523 -7.06 4.40 1.99
C THR A 523 -6.29 4.70 3.28
N LEU A 524 -6.93 4.56 4.45
CA LEU A 524 -6.26 4.83 5.72
C LEU A 524 -5.11 3.86 5.96
N THR A 525 -5.28 2.59 5.56
CA THR A 525 -4.23 1.57 5.55
C THR A 525 -3.03 2.00 4.68
N ARG A 526 -3.24 2.59 3.50
CA ARG A 526 -2.15 3.14 2.67
C ARG A 526 -1.43 4.30 3.36
N GLU A 527 -2.16 5.17 4.05
CA GLU A 527 -1.56 6.26 4.84
C GLU A 527 -0.70 5.71 6.00
N VAL A 528 -1.20 4.69 6.72
CA VAL A 528 -0.45 3.98 7.77
C VAL A 528 0.86 3.45 7.18
N LEU A 529 0.78 2.72 6.07
CA LEU A 529 1.94 2.13 5.40
C LEU A 529 2.97 3.18 4.95
N LYS A 530 2.51 4.32 4.43
CA LYS A 530 3.36 5.45 4.04
C LYS A 530 4.06 6.08 5.25
N GLU A 531 3.31 6.40 6.31
CA GLU A 531 3.86 7.03 7.52
C GLU A 531 4.82 6.07 8.26
N ARG A 532 4.57 4.76 8.24
CA ARG A 532 5.50 3.73 8.76
C ARG A 532 6.83 3.72 8.03
N LYS A 533 6.82 3.63 6.71
CA LYS A 533 8.04 3.60 5.89
C LYS A 533 8.86 4.88 6.10
N GLN A 534 8.16 5.99 6.28
CA GLN A 534 8.75 7.27 6.66
C GLN A 534 9.40 7.24 8.05
N LEU A 535 8.71 6.72 9.07
CA LEU A 535 9.26 6.57 10.41
C LEU A 535 10.48 5.63 10.46
N GLU A 536 10.44 4.51 9.74
CA GLU A 536 11.57 3.56 9.64
C GLU A 536 12.83 4.28 9.15
N VAL A 537 12.71 5.07 8.08
CA VAL A 537 13.82 5.84 7.51
C VAL A 537 14.33 6.92 8.49
N LEU A 538 13.42 7.59 9.21
CA LEU A 538 13.79 8.56 10.24
C LEU A 538 14.56 7.91 11.39
N VAL A 539 14.09 6.77 11.91
CA VAL A 539 14.73 6.04 13.02
C VAL A 539 16.11 5.54 12.63
N VAL A 540 16.27 5.00 11.42
CA VAL A 540 17.59 4.58 10.91
C VAL A 540 18.53 5.76 10.75
N GLY A 541 18.03 6.90 10.24
CA GLY A 541 18.82 8.12 10.06
C GLY A 541 19.14 8.88 11.36
N LEU A 542 18.39 8.65 12.44
CA LEU A 542 18.61 9.25 13.76
C LEU A 542 19.90 8.76 14.41
N GLN A 543 20.20 7.46 14.35
CA GLN A 543 21.31 6.89 15.12
C GLN A 543 22.69 7.49 14.77
N PRO A 544 23.09 7.63 13.49
CA PRO A 544 24.36 8.28 13.14
C PRO A 544 24.40 9.75 13.58
N GLN A 545 23.28 10.45 13.51
CA GLN A 545 23.19 11.86 13.90
C GLN A 545 23.28 12.06 15.40
N ILE A 546 22.68 11.17 16.20
CA ILE A 546 22.83 11.17 17.65
C ILE A 546 24.30 10.97 18.02
N ASN A 547 24.97 9.99 17.39
CA ASN A 547 26.37 9.70 17.66
C ASN A 547 27.30 10.86 17.24
N ALA A 548 27.06 11.44 16.06
CA ALA A 548 27.81 12.60 15.56
C ALA A 548 27.59 13.81 16.47
N ALA A 549 26.35 14.06 16.91
CA ALA A 549 26.03 15.14 17.83
C ALA A 549 26.71 14.94 19.19
N LEU A 550 26.64 13.75 19.79
CA LEU A 550 27.32 13.47 21.06
C LEU A 550 28.84 13.67 20.96
N THR A 551 29.44 13.28 19.84
CA THR A 551 30.88 13.49 19.61
C THR A 551 31.21 14.97 19.43
N LYS A 552 30.40 15.72 18.68
CA LYS A 552 30.56 17.18 18.51
C LYS A 552 30.35 17.95 19.83
N LEU A 553 29.43 17.50 20.70
CA LEU A 553 29.26 18.07 22.04
C LEU A 553 30.52 17.87 22.90
N ASP A 554 31.13 16.69 22.86
CA ASP A 554 32.39 16.39 23.55
C ASP A 554 33.56 17.21 22.97
N GLU A 555 33.66 17.34 21.65
CA GLU A 555 34.62 18.19 20.94
C GLU A 555 34.54 19.64 21.42
N ILE A 556 33.34 20.25 21.42
CA ILE A 556 33.13 21.62 21.86
C ILE A 556 33.51 21.79 23.33
N LYS A 557 33.15 20.82 24.18
CA LYS A 557 33.48 20.87 25.61
C LYS A 557 34.98 20.80 25.87
N LYS A 558 35.69 19.88 25.21
CA LYS A 558 37.15 19.74 25.31
C LYS A 558 37.87 20.96 24.75
N THR A 559 37.43 21.48 23.60
CA THR A 559 37.95 22.72 23.03
C THR A 559 37.78 23.87 24.01
N ARG A 560 36.59 24.07 24.58
CA ARG A 560 36.33 25.11 25.59
C ARG A 560 37.21 24.94 26.83
N ALA A 561 37.41 23.70 27.29
CA ALA A 561 38.28 23.41 28.43
C ALA A 561 39.75 23.73 28.14
N ALA A 562 40.25 23.38 26.95
CA ALA A 562 41.59 23.74 26.49
C ALA A 562 41.77 25.26 26.40
N LEU A 563 40.83 25.98 25.78
CA LEU A 563 40.87 27.45 25.73
C LEU A 563 40.88 28.08 27.13
N LYS A 564 40.13 27.50 28.09
CA LYS A 564 40.15 27.97 29.49
C LYS A 564 41.48 27.71 30.19
N GLN A 565 42.14 26.59 29.91
CA GLN A 565 43.46 26.27 30.49
C GLN A 565 44.56 27.19 29.95
N HIS A 566 44.43 27.61 28.69
CA HIS A 566 45.41 28.45 27.98
C HIS A 566 45.01 29.93 27.90
N MET A 567 44.19 30.44 28.83
CA MET A 567 43.71 31.83 28.78
C MET A 567 44.84 32.89 28.75
N LEU A 568 45.92 32.68 29.51
CA LEU A 568 47.06 33.60 29.53
C LEU A 568 47.82 33.62 28.19
N GLU A 569 47.91 32.46 27.54
CA GLU A 569 48.55 32.35 26.22
C GLU A 569 47.69 33.04 25.15
N MET A 570 46.37 32.89 25.22
CA MET A 570 45.43 33.63 24.36
C MET A 570 45.57 35.15 24.55
N GLU A 571 45.76 35.64 25.78
CA GLU A 571 45.99 37.07 26.06
C GLU A 571 47.32 37.57 25.51
N ALA A 572 48.34 36.72 25.49
CA ALA A 572 49.61 37.00 24.84
C ALA A 572 49.58 36.77 23.31
N ASN A 573 48.41 36.45 22.73
CA ASN A 573 48.23 36.06 21.32
C ASN A 573 49.20 34.94 20.88
N LYS A 574 49.59 34.07 21.83
CA LYS A 574 50.40 32.89 21.58
C LYS A 574 49.50 31.76 21.10
N ASP A 575 50.00 31.04 20.11
CA ASP A 575 49.34 29.83 19.63
C ASP A 575 49.67 28.64 20.53
N PHE A 576 48.76 27.67 20.59
CA PHE A 576 48.91 26.44 21.35
C PHE A 576 48.11 25.31 20.68
N GLU A 577 48.59 24.09 20.84
CA GLU A 577 47.93 22.90 20.31
C GLU A 577 47.07 22.21 21.38
N TYR A 578 45.95 21.66 20.95
CA TYR A 578 45.14 20.75 21.75
C TYR A 578 44.61 19.62 20.87
N GLU A 579 44.27 18.49 21.48
CA GLU A 579 43.77 17.30 20.77
C GLU A 579 42.29 17.07 21.11
N VAL A 580 41.48 16.89 20.07
CA VAL A 580 40.05 16.58 20.18
C VAL A 580 39.69 15.40 19.30
N GLU A 581 38.67 14.66 19.72
CA GLU A 581 38.06 13.63 18.89
C GLU A 581 36.99 14.29 18.02
N VAL A 582 37.15 14.19 16.70
CA VAL A 582 36.22 14.74 15.72
C VAL A 582 35.57 13.62 14.94
N THR A 583 34.36 13.87 14.44
CA THR A 583 33.68 12.95 13.55
C THR A 583 33.92 13.35 12.11
N VAL A 584 34.57 12.50 11.33
CA VAL A 584 34.90 12.75 9.92
C VAL A 584 33.99 11.90 9.02
N PRO A 585 33.34 12.50 8.01
CA PRO A 585 32.57 11.74 7.04
C PRO A 585 33.51 10.93 6.13
N LYS A 586 33.26 9.62 6.02
CA LYS A 586 33.94 8.72 5.09
C LYS A 586 32.95 8.06 4.16
N GLN A 587 33.39 7.80 2.93
CA GLN A 587 32.62 7.04 1.96
C GLN A 587 33.04 5.58 2.04
N ILE A 588 32.06 4.69 2.20
CA ILE A 588 32.25 3.25 2.08
C ILE A 588 31.45 2.75 0.88
N GLU A 589 31.98 1.75 0.19
CA GLU A 589 31.27 1.13 -0.93
C GLU A 589 29.96 0.50 -0.45
N ASN A 590 28.91 0.59 -1.28
CA ASN A 590 27.61 0.01 -0.96
C ASN A 590 27.67 -1.52 -1.04
N PRO A 591 27.54 -2.26 0.07
CA PRO A 591 27.48 -3.72 -0.01
C PRO A 591 26.10 -4.22 -0.46
N THR A 592 25.11 -3.34 -0.65
CA THR A 592 23.72 -3.71 -0.92
C THR A 592 23.33 -3.47 -2.38
N GLY A 593 22.35 -4.22 -2.88
CA GLY A 593 21.75 -4.01 -4.21
C GLY A 593 20.73 -2.86 -4.28
N TYR A 594 20.53 -2.12 -3.18
CA TYR A 594 19.57 -1.01 -3.12
C TYR A 594 20.22 0.31 -3.52
N PHE A 595 19.38 1.29 -3.88
CA PHE A 595 19.85 2.63 -4.21
C PHE A 595 20.11 3.45 -2.94
N LEU A 596 21.31 4.03 -2.82
CA LEU A 596 21.66 4.92 -1.71
C LEU A 596 21.31 6.36 -2.05
N THR A 597 20.32 6.92 -1.36
CA THR A 597 19.92 8.32 -1.52
C THR A 597 20.78 9.20 -0.62
N ASN A 598 21.73 9.91 -1.22
CA ASN A 598 22.67 10.77 -0.52
C ASN A 598 22.37 12.25 -0.79
N CYS A 599 22.37 13.04 0.28
CA CYS A 599 22.32 14.50 0.20
C CYS A 599 23.72 15.06 -0.13
N GLN A 600 23.86 15.78 -1.24
CA GLN A 600 25.15 16.38 -1.62
C GLN A 600 25.48 17.63 -0.83
N THR A 601 24.48 18.30 -0.26
CA THR A 601 24.68 19.48 0.58
C THR A 601 25.15 19.11 1.98
N CYS A 602 24.60 18.04 2.56
CA CYS A 602 24.91 17.62 3.92
C CYS A 602 25.97 16.52 4.02
N HIS A 603 26.41 15.92 2.90
CA HIS A 603 27.25 14.72 2.88
C HIS A 603 26.70 13.58 3.76
N PHE A 604 25.38 13.32 3.63
CA PHE A 604 24.65 12.38 4.50
C PHE A 604 23.84 11.38 3.68
N THR A 605 23.89 10.09 4.04
CA THR A 605 23.02 9.06 3.47
C THR A 605 21.65 9.09 4.12
N CYS A 606 20.67 9.66 3.42
CA CYS A 606 19.33 9.90 3.94
C CYS A 606 18.43 8.66 3.87
N HIS A 607 18.72 7.74 2.95
CA HIS A 607 17.99 6.49 2.82
C HIS A 607 18.87 5.48 2.08
N ASP A 608 19.24 4.38 2.72
CA ASP A 608 20.16 3.38 2.19
C ASP A 608 19.48 2.14 1.56
N THR A 609 18.16 2.03 1.70
CA THR A 609 17.33 0.95 1.13
C THR A 609 16.27 1.52 0.18
N CYS A 610 16.62 2.59 -0.55
CA CYS A 610 15.69 3.25 -1.45
C CYS A 610 15.41 2.39 -2.69
N THR A 611 14.14 2.29 -3.07
CA THR A 611 13.68 1.61 -4.29
C THR A 611 13.54 2.56 -5.48
N THR A 612 13.65 3.87 -5.26
CA THR A 612 13.53 4.89 -6.31
C THR A 612 14.84 5.00 -7.10
N ALA A 613 14.87 4.38 -8.29
CA ALA A 613 16.04 4.32 -9.17
C ALA A 613 16.38 5.64 -9.86
N ASN A 614 15.37 6.41 -10.26
CA ASN A 614 15.56 7.66 -11.00
C ASN A 614 15.68 8.85 -10.03
N ASP A 615 16.72 9.67 -10.20
CA ASP A 615 16.95 10.84 -9.36
C ASP A 615 15.86 11.92 -9.50
N ARG A 616 15.18 11.98 -10.66
CA ARG A 616 14.03 12.89 -10.88
C ARG A 616 12.83 12.57 -9.98
N ASP A 617 12.75 11.34 -9.52
CA ASP A 617 11.65 10.84 -8.68
C ASP A 617 11.98 10.92 -7.18
N LYS A 618 13.05 11.59 -6.76
CA LYS A 618 13.50 11.57 -5.35
C LYS A 618 12.54 12.21 -4.37
N HIS A 619 11.63 13.06 -4.81
CA HIS A 619 10.49 13.52 -4.01
C HIS A 619 9.59 12.36 -3.51
N LYS A 620 9.59 11.20 -4.18
CA LYS A 620 8.87 9.97 -3.78
C LYS A 620 9.62 9.12 -2.75
N CYS A 621 10.89 9.43 -2.48
CA CYS A 621 11.69 8.71 -1.49
C CYS A 621 11.07 8.88 -0.10
N SER A 622 11.04 7.81 0.71
CA SER A 622 10.46 7.85 2.06
C SER A 622 11.21 8.75 3.06
N ALA A 623 12.43 9.21 2.71
CA ALA A 623 13.11 10.28 3.45
C ALA A 623 12.47 11.66 3.23
N MET A 624 11.70 11.83 2.15
CA MET A 624 11.10 13.10 1.75
C MET A 624 9.65 13.22 2.22
N LYS A 625 9.26 14.45 2.57
CA LYS A 625 7.88 14.85 2.81
C LYS A 625 7.75 16.32 2.40
N ASP A 626 6.70 16.65 1.67
CA ASP A 626 6.41 18.03 1.21
C ASP A 626 7.63 18.68 0.51
N GLY A 627 8.32 17.91 -0.34
CA GLY A 627 9.49 18.36 -1.09
C GLY A 627 10.79 18.53 -0.29
N LYS A 628 10.81 18.28 1.01
CA LYS A 628 12.00 18.40 1.86
C LYS A 628 12.41 17.06 2.47
N CYS A 629 13.70 16.86 2.67
CA CYS A 629 14.24 15.72 3.38
C CYS A 629 14.05 15.91 4.88
N ARG A 630 13.52 14.89 5.56
CA ARG A 630 13.37 14.89 7.02
C ARG A 630 14.52 14.18 7.75
N VAL A 631 15.47 13.65 6.99
CA VAL A 631 16.58 12.84 7.53
C VAL A 631 17.87 13.65 7.59
N CYS A 632 18.28 14.34 6.52
CA CYS A 632 19.54 15.07 6.54
C CYS A 632 19.49 16.25 7.54
N PRO A 633 20.62 16.61 8.17
CA PRO A 633 20.69 17.70 9.15
C PRO A 633 20.12 19.03 8.64
N GLY A 634 20.37 19.37 7.37
CA GLY A 634 19.95 20.64 6.76
C GLY A 634 18.51 20.66 6.22
N LYS A 635 17.72 19.60 6.42
CA LYS A 635 16.36 19.44 5.86
C LYS A 635 16.23 19.87 4.39
N CYS A 636 17.23 19.50 3.59
CA CYS A 636 17.42 20.00 2.24
C CYS A 636 16.27 19.60 1.31
N VAL A 637 16.06 20.40 0.26
CA VAL A 637 15.08 20.10 -0.80
C VAL A 637 15.42 18.77 -1.50
N TRP A 638 14.40 18.06 -1.97
CA TRP A 638 14.56 16.70 -2.50
C TRP A 638 15.53 16.59 -3.69
N ASN A 639 15.65 17.64 -4.52
CA ASN A 639 16.40 17.62 -5.78
C ASN A 639 17.93 17.73 -5.63
N VAL A 640 18.45 17.92 -4.40
CA VAL A 640 19.89 17.81 -4.10
C VAL A 640 20.29 16.40 -3.62
N HIS A 641 19.38 15.44 -3.72
CA HIS A 641 19.60 14.06 -3.32
C HIS A 641 19.69 13.14 -4.53
N PHE A 642 20.74 12.32 -4.57
CA PHE A 642 21.04 11.47 -5.73
C PHE A 642 21.36 10.05 -5.30
N ASN A 643 21.14 9.12 -6.21
CA ASN A 643 21.58 7.74 -6.12
C ASN A 643 23.10 7.66 -6.33
N GLN A 644 23.79 7.13 -5.33
CA GLN A 644 25.24 6.98 -5.36
C GLN A 644 25.66 5.56 -4.97
N LYS A 645 26.87 5.17 -5.38
CA LYS A 645 27.44 3.84 -5.11
C LYS A 645 28.11 3.73 -3.73
N TYR A 646 28.11 4.81 -2.96
CA TYR A 646 28.77 4.88 -1.66
C TYR A 646 27.80 5.33 -0.57
N LYS A 647 28.01 4.80 0.64
CA LYS A 647 27.31 5.21 1.85
C LYS A 647 28.23 6.12 2.66
N TRP A 648 27.68 7.22 3.16
CA TRP A 648 28.37 8.06 4.13
C TRP A 648 28.34 7.38 5.50
N THR A 649 29.52 7.21 6.08
CA THR A 649 29.71 6.79 7.46
C THR A 649 30.51 7.85 8.20
N TYR A 650 30.49 7.78 9.53
CA TYR A 650 31.02 8.79 10.42
C TYR A 650 32.00 8.11 11.36
N VAL A 651 33.30 8.37 11.16
CA VAL A 651 34.37 7.73 11.93
C VAL A 651 34.99 8.76 12.87
N LYS A 652 35.27 8.31 14.09
CA LYS A 652 35.98 9.09 15.10
C LYS A 652 37.46 9.10 14.76
N GLU A 653 38.03 10.30 14.64
CA GLU A 653 39.46 10.49 14.44
C GLU A 653 39.97 11.50 15.47
N ARG A 654 41.20 11.31 15.93
CA ARG A 654 41.85 12.30 16.78
C ARG A 654 42.49 13.34 15.88
N LYS A 655 42.18 14.60 16.13
CA LYS A 655 42.72 15.73 15.40
C LYS A 655 43.43 16.65 16.38
N LYS A 656 44.66 17.01 16.04
CA LYS A 656 45.35 18.14 16.66
C LYS A 656 44.87 19.41 15.97
N GLU A 657 44.37 20.36 16.76
CA GLU A 657 44.03 21.71 16.30
C GLU A 657 44.86 22.74 17.08
N THR A 658 45.11 23.88 16.43
CA THR A 658 45.75 25.04 17.06
C THR A 658 44.71 26.11 17.37
N TYR A 659 44.99 26.97 18.34
CA TYR A 659 44.15 28.12 18.63
C TYR A 659 44.05 29.08 17.43
N GLN A 660 45.16 29.31 16.71
CA GLN A 660 45.14 30.16 15.52
C GLN A 660 44.28 29.58 14.40
N ASP A 661 44.29 28.26 14.19
CA ASP A 661 43.43 27.60 13.20
C ASP A 661 41.94 27.74 13.56
N LEU A 662 41.59 27.53 14.84
CA LEU A 662 40.23 27.72 15.35
C LEU A 662 39.77 29.18 15.15
N LYS A 663 40.62 30.13 15.55
CA LYS A 663 40.34 31.57 15.44
C LYS A 663 40.13 31.96 13.98
N LYS A 664 41.05 31.56 13.09
CA LYS A 664 40.97 31.82 11.66
C LYS A 664 39.68 31.28 11.05
N ARG A 665 39.29 30.03 11.38
CA ARG A 665 38.03 29.42 10.90
C ARG A 665 36.82 30.26 11.27
N PHE A 666 36.77 30.80 12.49
CA PHE A 666 35.68 31.66 12.93
C PHE A 666 35.72 33.07 12.33
N GLU A 667 36.92 33.63 12.13
CA GLU A 667 37.09 34.92 11.45
C GLU A 667 36.62 34.84 10.00
N GLU A 668 36.96 33.76 9.28
CA GLU A 668 36.50 33.51 7.92
C GLU A 668 34.98 33.31 7.84
N ALA A 669 34.40 32.57 8.79
CA ALA A 669 32.96 32.31 8.82
C ALA A 669 32.13 33.57 9.15
N ASN A 670 32.65 34.46 10.00
CA ASN A 670 31.93 35.65 10.46
C ASN A 670 32.31 36.93 9.69
N GLY A 671 33.43 36.94 8.95
CA GLY A 671 33.93 38.11 8.22
C GLY A 671 34.42 39.24 9.14
N GLU A 672 34.75 38.92 10.39
CA GLU A 672 35.23 39.88 11.40
C GLU A 672 36.32 39.28 12.27
N VAL A 673 37.17 40.14 12.85
CA VAL A 673 38.21 39.72 13.80
C VAL A 673 37.54 39.20 15.08
N MET A 674 37.94 38.00 15.51
CA MET A 674 37.33 37.31 16.64
C MET A 674 38.10 37.61 17.93
N THR A 675 37.43 38.23 18.90
CA THR A 675 37.97 38.36 20.27
C THR A 675 37.79 37.04 21.04
N LYS A 676 38.48 36.88 22.17
CA LYS A 676 38.33 35.68 23.02
C LYS A 676 36.87 35.45 23.42
N GLU A 677 36.15 36.51 23.77
CA GLU A 677 34.73 36.46 24.13
C GLU A 677 33.87 35.98 22.96
N LYS A 678 34.15 36.48 21.75
CA LYS A 678 33.44 36.04 20.52
C LYS A 678 33.72 34.58 20.18
N ILE A 679 34.94 34.08 20.40
CA ILE A 679 35.28 32.66 20.18
C ILE A 679 34.46 31.77 21.13
N PHE A 680 34.39 32.11 22.42
CA PHE A 680 33.55 31.37 23.37
C PHE A 680 32.06 31.44 23.01
N ALA A 681 31.58 32.60 22.54
CA ALA A 681 30.21 32.76 22.08
C ALA A 681 29.90 31.92 20.82
N GLU A 682 30.85 31.81 19.88
CA GLU A 682 30.67 31.00 18.67
C GLU A 682 30.67 29.50 19.00
N LEU A 683 31.50 29.05 19.96
CA LEU A 683 31.43 27.68 20.48
C LEU A 683 30.08 27.38 21.17
N GLU A 684 29.52 28.34 21.90
CA GLU A 684 28.17 28.22 22.48
C GLU A 684 27.09 28.17 21.40
N TYR A 685 27.24 28.96 20.34
CA TYR A 685 26.34 28.92 19.19
C TYR A 685 26.41 27.58 18.44
N GLU A 686 27.61 27.05 18.15
CA GLU A 686 27.78 25.72 17.57
C GLU A 686 27.10 24.64 18.43
N LEU A 687 27.23 24.74 19.76
CA LEU A 687 26.56 23.84 20.69
C LEU A 687 25.06 23.88 20.46
N GLU A 688 24.44 25.07 20.52
CA GLU A 688 22.99 25.24 20.33
C GLU A 688 22.50 24.71 18.98
N VAL A 689 23.28 24.90 17.90
CA VAL A 689 22.94 24.39 16.57
C VAL A 689 22.87 22.87 16.58
N VAL A 690 23.87 22.20 17.18
CA VAL A 690 23.89 20.73 17.33
C VAL A 690 22.67 20.26 18.13
N GLN A 691 22.34 20.93 19.24
CA GLN A 691 21.17 20.57 20.05
C GLN A 691 19.85 20.71 19.26
N LYS A 692 19.71 21.78 18.45
CA LYS A 692 18.53 22.03 17.62
C LYS A 692 18.35 20.97 16.53
N ILE A 693 19.43 20.54 15.87
CA ILE A 693 19.39 19.47 14.87
C ILE A 693 18.81 18.20 15.48
N VAL A 694 19.38 17.75 16.61
CA VAL A 694 18.93 16.50 17.25
C VAL A 694 17.49 16.62 17.75
N THR A 695 17.15 17.75 18.40
CA THR A 695 15.78 18.01 18.88
C THR A 695 14.77 18.02 17.72
N GLY A 696 15.15 18.61 16.58
CA GLY A 696 14.32 18.66 15.38
C GLY A 696 14.02 17.27 14.81
N LEU A 697 15.02 16.39 14.75
CA LEU A 697 14.86 15.01 14.25
C LEU A 697 14.00 14.14 15.18
N ILE A 698 14.22 14.26 16.49
CA ILE A 698 13.35 13.62 17.50
C ILE A 698 11.92 14.13 17.33
N GLY A 699 11.75 15.44 17.14
CA GLY A 699 10.44 16.07 16.91
C GLY A 699 9.74 15.53 15.67
N ASP A 700 10.44 15.34 14.56
CA ASP A 700 9.86 14.78 13.33
C ASP A 700 9.45 13.32 13.52
N SER A 701 10.24 12.53 14.23
CA SER A 701 9.88 11.13 14.55
C SER A 701 8.73 11.05 15.56
N LYS A 702 8.67 11.98 16.51
CA LYS A 702 7.55 12.10 17.46
C LYS A 702 6.24 12.39 16.73
N LYS A 703 6.24 13.34 15.79
CA LYS A 703 5.07 13.64 14.95
C LYS A 703 4.61 12.42 14.13
N SER A 704 5.55 11.66 13.58
CA SER A 704 5.22 10.42 12.87
C SER A 704 4.61 9.36 13.78
N LEU A 705 5.11 9.21 15.01
CA LEU A 705 4.51 8.33 16.02
C LEU A 705 3.11 8.79 16.45
N GLU A 706 2.92 10.09 16.69
CA GLU A 706 1.62 10.68 17.00
C GLU A 706 0.62 10.45 15.86
N ARG A 707 1.04 10.65 14.60
CA ARG A 707 0.21 10.34 13.44
C ARG A 707 -0.18 8.86 13.40
N LEU A 708 0.76 7.94 13.59
CA LEU A 708 0.45 6.51 13.65
C LEU A 708 -0.50 6.18 14.82
N GLN A 709 -0.37 6.86 15.97
CA GLN A 709 -1.29 6.72 17.09
C GLN A 709 -2.71 7.14 16.72
N GLU A 710 -2.88 8.12 15.83
CA GLU A 710 -4.18 8.55 15.33
C GLU A 710 -4.80 7.54 14.36
N ILE A 711 -4.03 7.06 13.38
CA ILE A 711 -4.59 6.36 12.20
C ILE A 711 -4.44 4.84 12.20
N ALA A 712 -3.44 4.28 12.88
CA ALA A 712 -3.14 2.84 12.83
C ALA A 712 -3.87 2.05 13.91
N LEU A 713 -4.28 0.81 13.58
CA LEU A 713 -4.85 -0.15 14.53
C LEU A 713 -3.90 -0.47 15.69
N LYS A 714 -2.63 -0.74 15.36
CA LYS A 714 -1.53 -0.91 16.30
C LYS A 714 -0.40 0.05 15.93
N PRO A 715 -0.24 1.18 16.63
CA PRO A 715 0.72 2.23 16.28
C PRO A 715 2.17 1.77 16.32
N ASN A 716 2.53 0.96 17.32
CA ASN A 716 3.89 0.48 17.50
C ASN A 716 3.97 -1.06 17.37
N PRO A 717 4.47 -1.61 16.25
CA PRO A 717 4.66 -3.05 16.05
C PRO A 717 5.94 -3.55 16.70
N LEU A 718 6.91 -2.64 16.87
CA LEU A 718 8.11 -2.88 17.63
C LEU A 718 7.66 -2.87 19.08
N SER A 719 7.28 -4.06 19.53
CA SER A 719 7.04 -4.37 20.92
C SER A 719 8.11 -3.72 21.81
N THR A 720 7.79 -3.47 23.08
CA THR A 720 8.75 -2.87 24.02
C THR A 720 10.07 -3.66 23.97
N PRO A 721 11.24 -3.01 24.11
CA PRO A 721 12.52 -3.73 24.11
C PRO A 721 12.51 -4.98 25.00
N ASP A 722 11.85 -4.90 26.15
CA ASP A 722 11.65 -6.01 27.10
C ASP A 722 10.95 -7.23 26.47
N TYR A 723 9.98 -6.99 25.58
CA TYR A 723 9.27 -8.05 24.89
C TYR A 723 10.16 -8.75 23.85
N ILE A 724 11.00 -7.98 23.14
CA ILE A 724 11.97 -8.54 22.20
C ILE A 724 13.02 -9.36 22.95
N ASP A 725 13.41 -8.93 24.15
CA ASP A 725 14.31 -9.68 25.03
C ASP A 725 13.72 -11.05 25.43
N LEU A 726 12.41 -11.13 25.72
CA LEU A 726 11.72 -12.41 25.95
C LEU A 726 11.71 -13.32 24.71
N MET A 727 11.58 -12.75 23.51
CA MET A 727 11.69 -13.53 22.26
C MET A 727 13.10 -14.06 22.02
N ILE A 728 14.13 -13.25 22.27
CA ILE A 728 15.53 -13.67 22.18
C ILE A 728 15.79 -14.83 23.15
N GLU A 729 15.25 -14.75 24.37
CA GLU A 729 15.40 -15.82 25.36
C GLU A 729 14.66 -17.10 24.94
N SER A 730 13.44 -16.99 24.40
CA SER A 730 12.71 -18.14 23.85
C SER A 730 13.49 -18.83 22.72
N GLU A 731 14.09 -18.06 21.80
CA GLU A 731 14.91 -18.62 20.71
C GLU A 731 16.17 -19.32 21.21
N LYS A 732 16.82 -18.79 22.26
CA LYS A 732 17.96 -19.45 22.91
C LYS A 732 17.56 -20.76 23.58
N GLN A 733 16.41 -20.78 24.25
CA GLN A 733 15.92 -21.97 24.97
C GLN A 733 15.49 -23.07 24.01
N GLU A 734 14.80 -22.73 22.91
CA GLU A 734 14.37 -23.71 21.93
C GLU A 734 15.52 -24.23 21.07
N ALA A 735 16.54 -23.40 20.80
CA ALA A 735 17.76 -23.72 20.05
C ALA A 735 17.53 -24.47 18.72
N LYS A 736 16.37 -24.24 18.08
CA LYS A 736 16.03 -24.87 16.80
C LYS A 736 17.02 -24.44 15.70
N PRO A 737 17.28 -25.27 14.68
CA PRO A 737 18.19 -24.94 13.59
C PRO A 737 17.99 -23.50 13.04
N GLY A 738 19.08 -22.76 12.86
CA GLY A 738 19.07 -21.37 12.41
C GLY A 738 18.75 -20.31 13.48
N PHE A 739 18.67 -20.67 14.77
CA PHE A 739 18.33 -19.72 15.84
C PHE A 739 19.30 -18.54 15.97
N THR A 740 20.59 -18.71 15.66
CA THR A 740 21.59 -17.63 15.71
C THR A 740 21.25 -16.47 14.78
N ASP A 741 20.82 -16.79 13.55
CA ASP A 741 20.45 -15.79 12.55
C ASP A 741 19.14 -15.10 12.93
N ARG A 742 18.21 -15.84 13.54
CA ARG A 742 16.97 -15.28 14.11
C ARG A 742 17.27 -14.33 15.26
N ILE A 743 18.17 -14.69 16.18
CA ILE A 743 18.62 -13.84 17.28
C ILE A 743 19.29 -12.56 16.75
N GLN A 744 20.17 -12.66 15.76
CA GLN A 744 20.80 -11.49 15.15
C GLN A 744 19.74 -10.54 14.57
N SER A 745 18.74 -11.09 13.88
CA SER A 745 17.63 -10.32 13.34
C SER A 745 16.79 -9.66 14.44
N LEU A 746 16.53 -10.37 15.55
CA LEU A 746 15.88 -9.82 16.74
C LEU A 746 16.66 -8.66 17.36
N MET A 747 18.00 -8.73 17.40
CA MET A 747 18.85 -7.66 17.93
C MET A 747 18.76 -6.38 17.10
N GLU A 748 18.67 -6.48 15.77
CA GLU A 748 18.46 -5.33 14.89
C GLU A 748 17.10 -4.64 15.19
N VAL A 749 16.04 -5.44 15.33
CA VAL A 749 14.69 -4.97 15.68
C VAL A 749 14.68 -4.33 17.07
N ARG A 750 15.38 -4.93 18.05
CA ARG A 750 15.53 -4.40 19.41
C ARG A 750 16.17 -3.02 19.44
N LYS A 751 17.23 -2.80 18.66
CA LYS A 751 17.93 -1.51 18.58
C LYS A 751 16.99 -0.39 18.08
N ASN A 752 16.17 -0.70 17.09
CA ASN A 752 15.16 0.24 16.59
C ASN A 752 14.07 0.51 17.63
N ALA A 753 13.58 -0.54 18.30
CA ALA A 753 12.59 -0.42 19.39
C ALA A 753 13.10 0.46 20.54
N GLU A 754 14.38 0.31 20.93
CA GLU A 754 15.02 1.11 21.97
C GLU A 754 15.16 2.58 21.56
N THR A 755 15.44 2.84 20.28
CA THR A 755 15.48 4.20 19.75
C THR A 755 14.09 4.83 19.82
N ILE A 756 13.06 4.08 19.40
CA ILE A 756 11.67 4.55 19.38
C ILE A 756 11.13 4.80 20.78
N SER A 757 11.42 3.93 21.76
CA SER A 757 10.94 4.10 23.15
C SER A 757 11.48 5.36 23.82
N LYS A 758 12.63 5.87 23.36
CA LYS A 758 13.26 7.10 23.86
C LYS A 758 12.72 8.38 23.20
N ILE A 759 11.98 8.28 22.09
CA ILE A 759 11.45 9.45 21.36
C ILE A 759 10.40 10.22 22.18
N PRO A 760 9.38 9.58 22.81
CA PRO A 760 8.35 10.30 23.55
C PRO A 760 8.90 11.09 24.74
N THR A 761 9.86 10.51 25.47
CA THR A 761 10.49 11.13 26.65
C THR A 761 11.62 12.10 26.29
N GLY A 762 12.12 12.05 25.05
CA GLY A 762 13.39 12.68 24.66
C GLY A 762 14.61 12.10 25.40
N GLY A 763 14.44 11.02 26.16
CA GLY A 763 15.12 10.77 27.43
C GLY A 763 16.65 10.73 27.38
N ALA A 764 17.24 9.88 26.54
CA ALA A 764 18.70 9.70 26.55
C ALA A 764 19.47 10.90 25.98
N ILE A 765 18.84 11.67 25.07
CA ILE A 765 19.49 12.80 24.43
C ILE A 765 19.24 14.04 25.26
N ALA A 766 18.00 14.27 25.73
CA ALA A 766 17.69 15.38 26.61
C ALA A 766 18.53 15.34 27.89
N ASP A 767 18.75 14.17 28.49
CA ASP A 767 19.54 14.07 29.72
C ASP A 767 21.03 14.30 29.46
N ASN A 768 21.59 13.77 28.37
CA ASN A 768 22.94 14.14 27.95
C ASN A 768 23.04 15.64 27.63
N LEU A 769 22.08 16.21 26.89
CA LEU A 769 22.03 17.64 26.53
C LEU A 769 21.90 18.56 27.75
N LYS A 770 21.15 18.16 28.79
CA LYS A 770 21.03 18.92 30.05
C LYS A 770 22.36 19.04 30.77
N ILE A 771 23.20 18.01 30.74
CA ILE A 771 24.54 18.00 31.36
C ILE A 771 25.48 19.02 30.68
N TYR A 772 25.18 19.44 29.44
CA TYR A 772 26.00 20.41 28.69
C TYR A 772 25.60 21.87 28.89
N LYS A 773 24.72 22.22 29.86
CA LYS A 773 24.55 23.63 30.26
C LYS A 773 25.83 24.10 30.97
N PHE A 774 26.54 25.05 30.37
CA PHE A 774 27.76 25.60 30.97
C PHE A 774 27.45 26.34 32.28
N ASP A 775 28.16 25.99 33.36
CA ASP A 775 28.13 26.78 34.60
C ASP A 775 28.55 28.22 34.29
N SER A 776 27.62 29.14 34.55
CA SER A 776 27.73 30.55 34.22
C SER A 776 28.97 31.16 34.90
N ILE A 777 29.91 31.62 34.09
CA ILE A 777 31.03 32.45 34.56
C ILE A 777 30.45 33.76 35.11
N ASN A 778 30.87 34.14 36.31
CA ASN A 778 30.57 35.41 36.98
C ASN A 778 30.82 36.61 36.05
N SER A 779 29.80 37.09 35.35
CA SER A 779 29.63 38.49 34.92
C SER A 779 28.26 38.64 34.27
N LYS A 780 27.31 39.25 35.00
CA LYS A 780 25.97 39.58 34.49
C LYS A 780 26.02 40.41 33.18
N THR A 781 27.10 41.14 32.96
CA THR A 781 27.33 41.97 31.78
C THR A 781 27.66 41.16 30.52
N LEU A 782 28.60 40.21 30.61
CA LEU A 782 29.02 39.43 29.45
C LEU A 782 27.91 38.47 28.99
N PHE A 783 27.21 37.85 29.93
CA PHE A 783 26.07 36.97 29.63
C PHE A 783 24.98 37.68 28.82
N SER A 784 24.65 38.93 29.17
CA SER A 784 23.62 39.70 28.46
C SER A 784 24.02 40.00 27.01
N GLN A 785 25.30 40.29 26.76
CA GLN A 785 25.81 40.58 25.42
C GLN A 785 25.89 39.31 24.58
N THR A 786 26.36 38.20 25.16
CA THR A 786 26.42 36.90 24.48
C THR A 786 25.03 36.40 24.11
N MET A 787 24.06 36.43 25.04
CA MET A 787 22.69 36.01 24.76
C MET A 787 22.02 36.88 23.69
N LYS A 788 22.29 38.20 23.69
CA LYS A 788 21.79 39.10 22.65
C LYS A 788 22.40 38.78 21.28
N TYR A 789 23.72 38.55 21.22
CA TYR A 789 24.41 38.12 20.01
C TYR A 789 23.86 36.79 19.45
N VAL A 790 23.64 35.81 20.33
CA VAL A 790 23.06 34.51 19.97
C VAL A 790 21.61 34.65 19.49
N GLN A 791 20.77 35.43 20.19
CA GLN A 791 19.39 35.71 19.77
C GLN A 791 19.32 36.42 18.41
N ASP A 792 20.18 37.41 18.17
CA ASP A 792 20.25 38.13 16.89
C ASP A 792 20.63 37.19 15.74
N LYS A 793 21.58 36.27 15.94
CA LYS A 793 21.93 35.24 14.93
C LYS A 793 20.76 34.29 14.65
N ILE A 794 20.06 33.82 15.69
CA ILE A 794 18.89 32.95 15.54
C ILE A 794 17.79 33.65 14.71
N GLN A 795 17.51 34.93 15.01
CA GLN A 795 16.51 35.69 14.26
C GLN A 795 16.91 35.91 12.80
N ARG A 796 18.17 36.27 12.52
CA ARG A 796 18.68 36.47 11.14
C ARG A 796 18.60 35.19 10.30
N HIS A 797 18.89 34.03 10.88
CA HIS A 797 18.76 32.75 10.17
C HIS A 797 17.29 32.42 9.88
N SER A 798 16.39 32.60 10.85
CA SER A 798 14.95 32.38 10.64
C SER A 798 14.37 33.34 9.58
N PHE A 799 14.89 34.58 9.53
CA PHE A 799 14.49 35.57 8.54
C PHE A 799 14.99 35.20 7.14
N LYS A 800 16.24 34.74 7.00
CA LYS A 800 16.76 34.23 5.72
C LYS A 800 15.94 33.03 5.21
N GLU A 801 15.53 32.12 6.09
CA GLU A 801 14.65 31.01 5.69
C GLU A 801 13.26 31.48 5.25
N LYS A 802 12.66 32.47 5.92
CA LYS A 802 11.36 33.02 5.51
C LYS A 802 11.43 33.76 4.18
N VAL A 803 12.47 34.55 3.95
CA VAL A 803 12.68 35.26 2.68
C VAL A 803 12.93 34.26 1.55
N SER A 804 13.70 33.19 1.79
CA SER A 804 13.95 32.17 0.76
C SER A 804 12.75 31.24 0.47
N ASN A 805 11.70 31.21 1.30
CA ASN A 805 10.44 30.54 0.96
C ASN A 805 9.40 31.51 0.35
N ALA A 806 9.65 32.82 0.39
CA ALA A 806 8.79 33.84 -0.22
C ALA A 806 9.20 34.18 -1.66
N PHE A 807 10.46 33.89 -2.02
CA PHE A 807 10.94 33.76 -3.40
C PHE A 807 10.80 32.30 -3.85
#